data_AF-A0A8H7EL53-F1
#
_entry.id   AF-A0A8H7EL53-F1
#
_cell.length_a   1.000
_cell.length_b   1.000
_cell.length_c   1.000
_cell.angle_alpha   90.00
_cell.angle_beta   90.00
_cell.angle_gamma   90.00
#
_symmetry.space_group_name_H-M   'P 1'
#
loop_
_entity.id
_entity.type
_entity.pdbx_description
1 polymer ?
#
loop_
_entity_poly.entity_id
_entity_poly.type
_entity_poly.pdbx_seq_one_letter_code
_entity_poly.pdbx_strand_id
1 'polypeptide(L)'
;MKWTSTDRVTNLTVATGVALLTAQFYPRNLDGYAPALAEVICWSLVTVPFGFSSRFVPGLWKNENFGLKPSIKYSYWIMAGSVSMVAALSSVIDSTWVTPVVGFALIARSRTAPFARLSKLLPSYIRYTYFVLGLGAALVVALAPTFDTFRIVYAVPTALGLAGIYRSLADIFNLGRQCLDGGDRMSTGNVIRSISFRTVGLCIAVAIFVALSPFGGTSPMVKALFTGIVKARHWTAVFWLTQEVQWEVAPVIWGYVTASADAFTTDATTSLGRFQTLARTTIAVLSLYQVVSFLPKSSKGRLILYLFAIWSMLSLVRLTSMGRQVPLLPEAVWPISRIFRNDNLHSAEKEYRRRNSREPPPGFDKWFFYAKANQSPLIDDFDMINKDLKPFWKIEPRRLRESIDNVTELDHLALRKCAFANGEYNSASDHWLVKDLRGLFDEVSRNIPDVVFALNLLDEPRFTVTRQTLDNGSTLRPSFEDANHNSIWDKTNDLCWGDPSVEANSFILSYGLPFVQDKSHAQKVCSHPEFESMHGFFSSPMTVLTTEAPIPILSQAAPSSFGDIIYPSPWYTDKVYQGDYKGADDPAWEAKSDNLYWAGSTTGSYSWNSSWQHSHRQRFVKLVQAIDHTSHTFLKQSKLGQWIP
;
A
#
# COMPACT_ATOMS: atom_id res chain seq x y z
N MET A 1 11.79 -46.86 14.51
CA MET A 1 11.20 -46.93 15.86
C MET A 1 9.73 -47.32 15.75
N LYS A 2 9.34 -48.51 16.23
CA LYS A 2 7.92 -48.93 16.32
C LYS A 2 7.37 -48.37 17.64
N TRP A 3 6.64 -47.26 17.55
CA TRP A 3 5.90 -46.69 18.68
C TRP A 3 4.67 -47.56 19.00
N THR A 4 4.42 -47.79 20.30
CA THR A 4 3.26 -48.54 20.80
C THR A 4 1.95 -47.78 20.50
N SER A 5 0.79 -48.45 20.47
CA SER A 5 -0.49 -47.83 20.09
C SER A 5 -0.89 -46.67 21.01
N THR A 6 -0.45 -46.70 22.27
CA THR A 6 -0.67 -45.66 23.30
C THR A 6 0.11 -44.37 23.03
N ASP A 7 1.33 -44.46 22.48
CA ASP A 7 2.13 -43.29 22.13
C ASP A 7 1.63 -42.61 20.85
N ARG A 8 1.08 -43.39 19.91
CA ARG A 8 0.54 -42.86 18.64
C ARG A 8 -0.63 -41.91 18.83
N VAL A 9 -1.59 -42.27 19.70
CA VAL A 9 -2.77 -41.41 20.00
C VAL A 9 -2.36 -40.15 20.78
N THR A 10 -1.28 -40.23 21.56
CA THR A 10 -0.73 -39.11 22.34
C THR A 10 -0.04 -38.07 21.44
N ASN A 11 0.58 -38.51 20.33
CA ASN A 11 1.29 -37.64 19.38
C ASN A 11 0.38 -36.86 18.40
N LEU A 12 -0.93 -37.16 18.36
CA LEU A 12 -1.89 -36.49 17.46
C LEU A 12 -2.15 -35.03 17.82
N THR A 13 -2.20 -34.70 19.12
CA THR A 13 -2.34 -33.31 19.59
C THR A 13 -1.17 -32.45 19.10
N VAL A 14 0.05 -32.98 19.18
CA VAL A 14 1.26 -32.27 18.73
C VAL A 14 1.25 -32.09 17.22
N ALA A 15 0.94 -33.14 16.45
CA ALA A 15 0.84 -33.04 14.99
C ALA A 15 -0.22 -32.00 14.55
N THR A 16 -1.37 -31.98 15.24
CA THR A 16 -2.44 -31.00 14.98
C THR A 16 -1.98 -29.58 15.34
N GLY A 17 -1.33 -29.39 16.49
CA GLY A 17 -0.78 -28.09 16.90
C GLY A 17 0.29 -27.57 15.93
N VAL A 18 1.17 -28.45 15.44
CA VAL A 18 2.18 -28.10 14.42
C VAL A 18 1.51 -27.72 13.10
N ALA A 19 0.50 -28.48 12.64
CA ALA A 19 -0.24 -28.16 11.42
C ALA A 19 -0.95 -26.79 11.51
N LEU A 20 -1.58 -26.48 12.65
CA LEU A 20 -2.21 -25.19 12.92
C LEU A 20 -1.18 -24.06 12.97
N LEU A 21 -0.06 -24.24 13.68
CA LEU A 21 0.97 -23.22 13.89
C LEU A 21 1.75 -22.89 12.61
N THR A 22 2.24 -23.92 11.90
CA THR A 22 3.00 -23.72 10.65
C THR A 22 2.19 -22.98 9.59
N ALA A 23 0.90 -23.25 9.51
CA ALA A 23 0.04 -22.60 8.54
C ALA A 23 -0.22 -21.11 8.86
N GLN A 24 -0.13 -20.69 10.14
CA GLN A 24 -0.18 -19.25 10.50
C GLN A 24 1.02 -18.46 9.98
N PHE A 25 2.17 -19.12 9.84
CA PHE A 25 3.41 -18.51 9.35
C PHE A 25 3.53 -18.51 7.82
N TYR A 26 2.48 -18.85 7.07
CA TYR A 26 2.49 -18.69 5.62
C TYR A 26 2.63 -17.22 5.25
N PRO A 27 3.72 -16.82 4.56
CA PRO A 27 3.80 -15.49 3.99
C PRO A 27 2.64 -15.30 3.01
N ARG A 28 1.88 -14.23 3.24
CA ARG A 28 0.83 -13.74 2.34
C ARG A 28 1.45 -12.63 1.49
N ASN A 29 1.02 -12.49 0.23
CA ASN A 29 1.61 -11.58 -0.77
C ASN A 29 2.93 -12.12 -1.36
N LEU A 30 2.84 -13.26 -2.04
CA LEU A 30 3.91 -13.75 -2.91
C LEU A 30 3.57 -13.38 -4.35
N ASP A 31 4.43 -12.60 -4.99
CA ASP A 31 4.17 -12.11 -6.34
C ASP A 31 5.08 -12.82 -7.37
N GLY A 32 4.69 -12.74 -8.64
CA GLY A 32 5.45 -13.32 -9.75
C GLY A 32 5.62 -14.83 -9.61
N TYR A 33 6.81 -15.37 -9.87
CA TYR A 33 7.07 -16.81 -9.87
C TYR A 33 7.22 -17.45 -8.47
N ALA A 34 7.19 -16.64 -7.39
CA ALA A 34 7.48 -17.12 -6.04
C ALA A 34 6.49 -18.14 -5.45
N PRO A 35 5.15 -18.07 -5.70
CA PRO A 35 4.22 -19.10 -5.27
C PRO A 35 4.54 -20.49 -5.85
N ALA A 36 4.85 -20.55 -7.15
CA ALA A 36 5.24 -21.77 -7.84
C ALA A 36 6.57 -22.32 -7.32
N LEU A 37 7.57 -21.45 -7.12
CA LEU A 37 8.85 -21.84 -6.54
C LEU A 37 8.71 -22.35 -5.09
N ALA A 38 7.83 -21.74 -4.28
CA ALA A 38 7.53 -22.21 -2.94
C ALA A 38 6.90 -23.62 -2.96
N GLU A 39 6.04 -23.94 -3.93
CA GLU A 39 5.54 -25.31 -4.11
C GLU A 39 6.64 -26.28 -4.53
N VAL A 40 7.57 -25.88 -5.42
CA VAL A 40 8.73 -26.72 -5.78
C VAL A 40 9.55 -27.09 -4.54
N ILE A 41 9.87 -26.10 -3.70
CA ILE A 41 10.63 -26.30 -2.46
C ILE A 41 9.83 -27.16 -1.48
N CYS A 42 8.53 -26.88 -1.32
CA CYS A 42 7.62 -27.64 -0.47
C CYS A 42 7.63 -29.14 -0.80
N TRP A 43 7.29 -29.48 -2.04
CA TRP A 43 7.10 -30.87 -2.47
C TRP A 43 8.42 -31.62 -2.61
N SER A 44 9.55 -30.91 -2.76
CA SER A 44 10.89 -31.51 -2.65
C SER A 44 11.19 -31.92 -1.21
N LEU A 45 10.95 -31.03 -0.24
CA LEU A 45 11.28 -31.24 1.18
C LEU A 45 10.30 -32.19 1.88
N VAL A 46 9.03 -32.23 1.50
CA VAL A 46 8.01 -33.08 2.15
C VAL A 46 8.34 -34.58 2.03
N THR A 47 9.18 -34.96 1.07
CA THR A 47 9.62 -36.35 0.89
C THR A 47 10.67 -36.79 1.90
N VAL A 48 11.44 -35.86 2.48
CA VAL A 48 12.59 -36.15 3.36
C VAL A 48 12.18 -36.94 4.62
N PRO A 49 11.13 -36.54 5.36
CA PRO A 49 10.68 -37.28 6.56
C PRO A 49 10.15 -38.69 6.26
N PHE A 50 9.74 -38.95 5.02
CA PHE A 50 9.18 -40.23 4.57
C PHE A 50 10.13 -41.00 3.64
N GLY A 51 11.36 -40.51 3.47
CA GLY A 51 12.26 -40.88 2.37
C GLY A 51 13.48 -41.72 2.73
N PHE A 52 13.85 -41.83 4.01
CA PHE A 52 15.00 -42.65 4.43
C PHE A 52 14.63 -44.15 4.59
N SER A 53 14.14 -44.75 3.51
CA SER A 53 14.38 -46.17 3.21
C SER A 53 14.57 -46.36 1.69
N SER A 54 15.84 -46.49 1.33
CA SER A 54 16.49 -47.09 0.14
C SER A 54 16.08 -46.70 -1.29
N ARG A 55 17.09 -46.13 -1.98
CA ARG A 55 17.44 -46.15 -3.41
C ARG A 55 16.87 -45.05 -4.33
N PHE A 56 17.68 -44.02 -4.49
CA PHE A 56 17.71 -43.15 -5.66
C PHE A 56 18.38 -43.93 -6.80
N VAL A 57 17.63 -44.29 -7.84
CA VAL A 57 18.16 -44.72 -9.14
C VAL A 57 17.42 -43.90 -10.20
N PRO A 58 18.07 -42.93 -10.86
CA PRO A 58 17.49 -42.23 -11.99
C PRO A 58 17.62 -43.12 -13.21
N GLY A 59 16.57 -43.89 -13.48
CA GLY A 59 16.50 -44.78 -14.64
C GLY A 59 15.65 -46.01 -14.37
N LEU A 60 14.32 -45.83 -14.27
CA LEU A 60 13.34 -46.90 -14.48
C LEU A 60 11.94 -46.30 -14.55
N TRP A 61 11.55 -45.91 -15.77
CA TRP A 61 10.17 -46.07 -16.19
C TRP A 61 9.88 -47.56 -16.26
N LYS A 62 9.37 -48.13 -15.17
CA LYS A 62 8.49 -49.29 -15.24
C LYS A 62 7.30 -49.01 -14.36
N ASN A 63 6.12 -49.12 -14.97
CA ASN A 63 4.87 -49.35 -14.27
C ASN A 63 5.05 -50.58 -13.38
N GLU A 64 5.55 -50.40 -12.16
CA GLU A 64 5.37 -51.41 -11.13
C GLU A 64 3.88 -51.37 -10.78
N ASN A 65 3.17 -52.31 -11.39
CA ASN A 65 1.80 -52.65 -11.08
C ASN A 65 1.76 -53.21 -9.64
N PHE A 66 1.86 -52.34 -8.64
CA PHE A 66 1.02 -52.54 -7.46
C PHE A 66 -0.42 -52.58 -8.00
N GLY A 67 -1.17 -53.62 -7.68
CA GLY A 67 -2.55 -53.86 -8.15
C GLY A 67 -3.55 -52.80 -7.68
N LEU A 68 -3.31 -51.54 -8.02
CA LEU A 68 -4.14 -50.38 -7.71
C LEU A 68 -5.10 -50.19 -8.88
N LYS A 69 -6.39 -50.06 -8.56
CA LYS A 69 -7.45 -49.78 -9.52
C LYS A 69 -7.05 -48.59 -10.43
N PRO A 70 -7.35 -48.62 -11.74
CA PRO A 70 -7.01 -47.55 -12.69
C PRO A 70 -7.44 -46.14 -12.22
N SER A 71 -8.53 -46.04 -11.46
CA SER A 71 -9.05 -44.79 -10.88
C SER A 71 -8.06 -44.05 -9.95
N ILE A 72 -7.19 -44.77 -9.23
CA ILE A 72 -6.23 -44.15 -8.30
C ILE A 72 -5.05 -43.52 -9.07
N LYS A 73 -4.67 -44.07 -10.23
CA LYS A 73 -3.56 -43.55 -11.05
C LYS A 73 -3.84 -42.14 -11.59
N TYR A 74 -5.09 -41.85 -11.98
CA TYR A 74 -5.50 -40.52 -12.42
C TYR A 74 -5.53 -39.51 -11.27
N SER A 75 -5.81 -39.95 -10.04
CA SER A 75 -5.87 -39.08 -8.86
C SER A 75 -4.52 -38.42 -8.54
N TYR A 76 -3.39 -39.08 -8.85
CA TYR A 76 -2.05 -38.48 -8.70
C TYR A 76 -1.81 -37.29 -9.63
N TRP A 77 -2.26 -37.40 -10.88
CA TRP A 77 -2.12 -36.32 -11.87
C TRP A 77 -3.11 -35.19 -11.61
N ILE A 78 -4.34 -35.51 -11.19
CA ILE A 78 -5.33 -34.50 -10.78
C ILE A 78 -4.81 -33.71 -9.58
N MET A 79 -4.22 -34.37 -8.57
CA MET A 79 -3.58 -33.71 -7.44
C MET A 79 -2.47 -32.75 -7.89
N ALA A 80 -1.50 -33.25 -8.64
CA ALA A 80 -0.35 -32.45 -9.09
C ALA A 80 -0.78 -31.25 -9.96
N GLY A 81 -1.69 -31.48 -10.93
CA GLY A 81 -2.23 -30.42 -11.78
C GLY A 81 -3.02 -29.38 -10.99
N SER A 82 -3.78 -29.81 -9.97
CA SER A 82 -4.53 -28.89 -9.11
C SER A 82 -3.63 -28.01 -8.24
N VAL A 83 -2.54 -28.57 -7.69
CA VAL A 83 -1.53 -27.77 -6.95
C VAL A 83 -0.87 -26.75 -7.86
N SER A 84 -0.43 -27.16 -9.05
CA SER A 84 0.22 -26.25 -10.01
C SER A 84 -0.72 -25.16 -10.52
N MET A 85 -2.00 -25.48 -10.72
CA MET A 85 -3.03 -24.50 -11.07
C MET A 85 -3.23 -23.47 -9.96
N VAL A 86 -3.37 -23.89 -8.70
CA VAL A 86 -3.50 -22.97 -7.56
C VAL A 86 -2.25 -22.11 -7.41
N ALA A 87 -1.05 -22.67 -7.64
CA ALA A 87 0.20 -21.92 -7.62
C ALA A 87 0.26 -20.85 -8.73
N ALA A 88 -0.16 -21.19 -9.96
CA ALA A 88 -0.22 -20.26 -11.08
C ALA A 88 -1.21 -19.12 -10.83
N LEU A 89 -2.39 -19.42 -10.27
CA LEU A 89 -3.39 -18.41 -9.93
C LEU A 89 -2.90 -17.49 -8.81
N SER A 90 -2.22 -18.06 -7.81
CA SER A 90 -1.63 -17.31 -6.69
C SER A 90 -0.48 -16.40 -7.14
N SER A 91 0.15 -16.66 -8.28
CA SER A 91 1.15 -15.79 -8.90
C SER A 91 0.56 -14.52 -9.51
N VAL A 92 -0.75 -14.51 -9.76
CA VAL A 92 -1.48 -13.37 -10.33
C VAL A 92 -2.23 -12.63 -9.23
N ILE A 93 -2.90 -13.37 -8.33
CA ILE A 93 -3.72 -12.77 -7.28
C ILE A 93 -3.95 -13.69 -6.08
N ASP A 94 -3.93 -13.13 -4.88
CA ASP A 94 -4.26 -13.89 -3.67
C ASP A 94 -5.77 -14.19 -3.60
N SER A 95 -6.13 -15.44 -3.86
CA SER A 95 -7.48 -15.99 -3.74
C SER A 95 -7.61 -17.00 -2.59
N THR A 96 -6.69 -16.99 -1.63
CA THR A 96 -6.66 -17.97 -0.52
C THR A 96 -7.84 -17.84 0.44
N TRP A 97 -8.50 -16.68 0.47
CA TRP A 97 -9.73 -16.42 1.24
C TRP A 97 -10.91 -17.35 0.88
N VAL A 98 -10.86 -18.03 -0.28
CA VAL A 98 -11.89 -18.99 -0.73
C VAL A 98 -11.72 -20.35 -0.06
N THR A 99 -10.58 -20.62 0.56
CA THR A 99 -10.28 -21.96 1.08
C THR A 99 -11.22 -22.45 2.18
N PRO A 100 -11.68 -21.63 3.14
CA PRO A 100 -12.73 -22.04 4.08
C PRO A 100 -13.99 -22.51 3.35
N VAL A 101 -14.41 -21.82 2.28
CA VAL A 101 -15.60 -22.17 1.49
C VAL A 101 -15.48 -23.59 0.93
N VAL A 102 -14.32 -23.92 0.35
CA VAL A 102 -14.03 -25.26 -0.18
C VAL A 102 -14.05 -26.30 0.94
N GLY A 103 -13.43 -26.00 2.08
CA GLY A 103 -13.43 -26.90 3.23
C GLY A 103 -14.84 -27.19 3.75
N PHE A 104 -15.64 -26.15 3.99
CA PHE A 104 -17.04 -26.30 4.41
C PHE A 104 -17.88 -27.04 3.38
N ALA A 105 -17.68 -26.81 2.07
CA ALA A 105 -18.41 -27.51 1.02
C ALA A 105 -18.08 -29.03 0.98
N LEU A 106 -16.80 -29.39 1.13
CA LEU A 106 -16.36 -30.79 1.17
C LEU A 106 -16.86 -31.52 2.41
N ILE A 107 -16.85 -30.84 3.58
CA ILE A 107 -17.41 -31.35 4.84
C ILE A 107 -18.91 -31.48 4.76
N ALA A 108 -19.59 -30.48 4.18
CA ALA A 108 -21.05 -30.47 4.11
C ALA A 108 -21.52 -31.74 3.41
N ARG A 109 -20.81 -32.18 2.35
CA ARG A 109 -21.03 -33.40 1.56
C ARG A 109 -20.75 -34.72 2.31
N SER A 110 -19.97 -34.71 3.41
CA SER A 110 -19.67 -35.92 4.17
C SER A 110 -20.78 -36.21 5.21
N ARG A 111 -21.20 -37.48 5.33
CA ARG A 111 -22.32 -37.90 6.22
C ARG A 111 -22.04 -37.75 7.71
N THR A 112 -20.82 -37.34 8.09
CA THR A 112 -20.31 -37.31 9.46
C THR A 112 -20.30 -35.91 10.09
N ALA A 113 -20.64 -34.86 9.34
CA ALA A 113 -20.63 -33.48 9.81
C ALA A 113 -21.83 -33.12 10.73
N PRO A 114 -21.69 -32.17 11.66
CA PRO A 114 -22.82 -31.63 12.44
C PRO A 114 -23.93 -31.03 11.54
N PHE A 115 -23.56 -30.49 10.37
CA PHE A 115 -24.51 -29.99 9.36
C PHE A 115 -25.37 -31.09 8.73
N ALA A 116 -24.91 -32.34 8.68
CA ALA A 116 -25.71 -33.47 8.23
C ALA A 116 -26.81 -33.87 9.24
N ARG A 117 -26.71 -33.40 10.50
CA ARG A 117 -27.81 -33.47 11.47
C ARG A 117 -28.73 -32.25 11.36
N LEU A 118 -28.18 -31.08 11.06
CA LEU A 118 -28.94 -29.86 10.83
C LEU A 118 -29.83 -29.97 9.57
N SER A 119 -29.34 -30.62 8.51
CA SER A 119 -30.11 -30.92 7.30
C SER A 119 -31.28 -31.87 7.55
N LYS A 120 -31.23 -32.70 8.60
CA LYS A 120 -32.37 -33.55 9.03
C LYS A 120 -33.44 -32.77 9.78
N LEU A 121 -33.12 -31.58 10.28
CA LEU A 121 -34.07 -30.66 10.94
C LEU A 121 -34.74 -29.69 9.95
N LEU A 122 -34.24 -29.64 8.71
CA LEU A 122 -34.79 -28.78 7.65
C LEU A 122 -35.98 -29.47 6.95
N PRO A 123 -37.04 -28.73 6.59
CA PRO A 123 -38.20 -29.26 5.87
C PRO A 123 -37.81 -29.97 4.57
N SER A 124 -38.55 -31.02 4.20
CA SER A 124 -38.29 -31.91 3.05
C SER A 124 -38.22 -31.22 1.68
N TYR A 125 -38.73 -29.98 1.54
CA TYR A 125 -38.62 -29.20 0.30
C TYR A 125 -37.26 -28.51 0.11
N ILE A 126 -36.48 -28.32 1.18
CA ILE A 126 -35.11 -27.80 1.08
C ILE A 126 -34.20 -28.95 0.70
N ARG A 127 -34.03 -29.16 -0.61
CA ARG A 127 -33.07 -30.13 -1.14
C ARG A 127 -31.69 -29.77 -0.56
N TYR A 128 -31.03 -30.72 0.08
CA TYR A 128 -29.72 -30.55 0.73
C TYR A 128 -28.69 -29.80 -0.14
N THR A 129 -28.74 -29.96 -1.46
CA THR A 129 -27.94 -29.20 -2.43
C THR A 129 -28.15 -27.68 -2.35
N TYR A 130 -29.39 -27.19 -2.19
CA TYR A 130 -29.68 -25.75 -2.07
C TYR A 130 -29.22 -25.18 -0.73
N PHE A 131 -29.29 -25.97 0.35
CA PHE A 131 -28.74 -25.58 1.65
C PHE A 131 -27.22 -25.37 1.58
N VAL A 132 -26.51 -26.30 0.94
CA VAL A 132 -25.05 -26.21 0.75
C VAL A 132 -24.67 -25.05 -0.17
N LEU A 133 -25.44 -24.80 -1.24
CA LEU A 133 -25.22 -23.66 -2.14
C LEU A 133 -25.48 -22.31 -1.47
N GLY A 134 -26.56 -22.20 -0.69
CA GLY A 134 -26.88 -20.99 0.07
C GLY A 134 -25.84 -20.68 1.16
N LEU A 135 -25.37 -21.72 1.85
CA LEU A 135 -24.28 -21.59 2.82
C LEU A 135 -22.97 -21.16 2.14
N GLY A 136 -22.67 -21.72 0.97
CA GLY A 136 -21.50 -21.33 0.17
C GLY A 136 -21.55 -19.87 -0.27
N ALA A 137 -22.69 -19.39 -0.77
CA ALA A 137 -22.86 -18.00 -1.17
C ALA A 137 -22.72 -17.03 0.02
N ALA A 138 -23.31 -17.36 1.17
CA ALA A 138 -23.18 -16.57 2.39
C ALA A 138 -21.72 -16.51 2.90
N LEU A 139 -21.00 -17.63 2.83
CA LEU A 139 -19.58 -17.69 3.18
C LEU A 139 -18.71 -16.87 2.22
N VAL A 140 -18.99 -16.89 0.92
CA VAL A 140 -18.27 -16.06 -0.07
C VAL A 140 -18.45 -14.57 0.23
N VAL A 141 -19.67 -14.13 0.51
CA VAL A 141 -19.96 -12.73 0.88
C VAL A 141 -19.27 -12.34 2.19
N ALA A 142 -19.26 -13.23 3.18
CA ALA A 142 -18.65 -12.98 4.48
C ALA A 142 -17.11 -13.00 4.46
N LEU A 143 -16.51 -13.74 3.51
CA LEU A 143 -15.07 -13.94 3.43
C LEU A 143 -14.40 -13.08 2.35
N ALA A 144 -15.14 -12.50 1.40
CA ALA A 144 -14.57 -11.62 0.38
C ALA A 144 -13.91 -10.39 1.01
N PRO A 145 -12.58 -10.18 0.86
CA PRO A 145 -11.89 -9.03 1.45
C PRO A 145 -12.33 -7.71 0.83
N THR A 146 -12.68 -7.72 -0.47
CA THR A 146 -13.29 -6.62 -1.22
C THR A 146 -14.25 -7.20 -2.25
N PHE A 147 -15.28 -6.45 -2.65
CA PHE A 147 -16.12 -6.81 -3.81
C PHE A 147 -15.44 -6.43 -5.13
N ASP A 148 -14.15 -6.74 -5.24
CA ASP A 148 -13.37 -6.54 -6.45
C ASP A 148 -13.71 -7.64 -7.46
N THR A 149 -14.32 -7.26 -8.58
CA THR A 149 -14.71 -8.15 -9.68
C THR A 149 -13.53 -9.01 -10.15
N PHE A 150 -12.32 -8.46 -10.18
CA PHE A 150 -11.13 -9.19 -10.60
C PHE A 150 -10.77 -10.31 -9.61
N ARG A 151 -10.74 -10.02 -8.30
CA ARG A 151 -10.52 -11.05 -7.26
C ARG A 151 -11.60 -12.14 -7.25
N ILE A 152 -12.85 -11.76 -7.51
CA ILE A 152 -13.99 -12.69 -7.53
C ILE A 152 -13.90 -13.64 -8.73
N VAL A 153 -13.47 -13.17 -9.91
CA VAL A 153 -13.32 -14.02 -11.10
C VAL A 153 -12.29 -15.13 -10.89
N TYR A 154 -11.16 -14.83 -10.22
CA TYR A 154 -10.08 -15.80 -9.96
C TYR A 154 -10.36 -16.72 -8.75
N ALA A 155 -11.36 -16.39 -7.92
CA ALA A 155 -11.80 -17.19 -6.78
C ALA A 155 -12.33 -18.57 -7.21
N VAL A 156 -13.11 -18.63 -8.30
CA VAL A 156 -13.75 -19.86 -8.81
C VAL A 156 -12.72 -20.91 -9.26
N PRO A 157 -11.76 -20.61 -10.15
CA PRO A 157 -10.76 -21.60 -10.56
C PRO A 157 -9.85 -22.00 -9.38
N THR A 158 -9.56 -21.08 -8.45
CA THR A 158 -8.83 -21.41 -7.22
C THR A 158 -9.60 -22.40 -6.35
N ALA A 159 -10.91 -22.21 -6.19
CA ALA A 159 -11.78 -23.13 -5.46
C ALA A 159 -11.81 -24.54 -6.08
N LEU A 160 -11.87 -24.62 -7.42
CA LEU A 160 -11.84 -25.88 -8.16
C LEU A 160 -10.51 -26.61 -7.96
N GLY A 161 -9.39 -25.89 -7.99
CA GLY A 161 -8.07 -26.46 -7.70
C GLY A 161 -7.97 -27.01 -6.29
N LEU A 162 -8.39 -26.24 -5.29
CA LEU A 162 -8.42 -26.70 -3.90
C LEU A 162 -9.33 -27.93 -3.71
N ALA A 163 -10.50 -27.96 -4.35
CA ALA A 163 -11.39 -29.12 -4.31
C ALA A 163 -10.74 -30.36 -4.96
N GLY A 164 -10.03 -30.18 -6.08
CA GLY A 164 -9.26 -31.23 -6.76
C GLY A 164 -8.16 -31.81 -5.88
N ILE A 165 -7.43 -30.96 -5.14
CA ILE A 165 -6.39 -31.34 -4.17
C ILE A 165 -6.97 -32.25 -3.09
N TYR A 166 -7.95 -31.74 -2.32
CA TYR A 166 -8.47 -32.47 -1.16
C TYR A 166 -9.23 -33.72 -1.54
N ARG A 167 -9.98 -33.70 -2.65
CA ARG A 167 -10.67 -34.88 -3.16
C ARG A 167 -9.70 -35.97 -3.60
N SER A 168 -8.65 -35.61 -4.35
CA SER A 168 -7.65 -36.58 -4.81
C SER A 168 -6.92 -37.21 -3.63
N LEU A 169 -6.56 -36.41 -2.61
CA LEU A 169 -5.95 -36.93 -1.39
C LEU A 169 -6.88 -37.86 -0.62
N ALA A 170 -8.16 -37.48 -0.46
CA ALA A 170 -9.16 -38.35 0.15
C ALA A 170 -9.32 -39.65 -0.64
N ASP A 171 -9.41 -39.61 -1.97
CA ASP A 171 -9.55 -40.81 -2.81
C ASP A 171 -8.30 -41.72 -2.71
N ILE A 172 -7.08 -41.15 -2.79
CA ILE A 172 -5.82 -41.90 -2.71
C ILE A 172 -5.68 -42.63 -1.36
N PHE A 173 -5.97 -41.95 -0.26
CA PHE A 173 -5.68 -42.47 1.07
C PHE A 173 -6.88 -43.10 1.79
N ASN A 174 -8.13 -42.73 1.48
CA ASN A 174 -9.32 -43.41 2.01
C ASN A 174 -9.59 -44.74 1.28
N LEU A 175 -9.41 -44.85 -0.05
CA LEU A 175 -9.46 -46.15 -0.74
C LEU A 175 -8.30 -47.05 -0.30
N GLY A 176 -7.11 -46.49 -0.08
CA GLY A 176 -5.98 -47.22 0.48
C GLY A 176 -6.28 -47.82 1.86
N ARG A 177 -7.17 -47.19 2.64
CA ARG A 177 -7.62 -47.67 3.95
C ARG A 177 -8.63 -48.84 3.85
N GLN A 178 -9.43 -48.92 2.78
CA GLN A 178 -10.39 -50.01 2.53
C GLN A 178 -9.73 -51.28 1.94
N CYS A 179 -8.58 -51.15 1.27
CA CYS A 179 -7.79 -52.31 0.80
C CYS A 179 -6.95 -52.99 1.92
N LEU A 180 -7.00 -52.48 3.16
CA LEU A 180 -6.21 -52.99 4.30
C LEU A 180 -6.67 -54.36 4.85
N ASP A 181 -7.81 -54.88 4.39
CA ASP A 181 -8.24 -56.24 4.73
C ASP A 181 -7.52 -57.33 3.90
N GLY A 182 -6.64 -56.94 2.95
CA GLY A 182 -5.88 -57.85 2.09
C GLY A 182 -4.39 -57.51 1.98
N GLY A 183 -3.60 -57.88 2.99
CA GLY A 183 -2.18 -58.24 2.86
C GLY A 183 -1.12 -57.15 2.65
N ASP A 184 -1.30 -56.18 1.75
CA ASP A 184 -0.22 -55.26 1.36
C ASP A 184 -0.47 -53.81 1.76
N ARG A 185 0.32 -53.33 2.73
CA ARG A 185 0.38 -51.91 3.09
C ARG A 185 0.96 -51.10 1.94
N MET A 186 0.13 -50.28 1.32
CA MET A 186 0.59 -49.22 0.42
C MET A 186 1.53 -48.28 1.21
N SER A 187 2.82 -48.26 0.85
CA SER A 187 3.81 -47.45 1.56
C SER A 187 3.51 -45.96 1.34
N THR A 188 3.04 -45.27 2.40
CA THR A 188 2.77 -43.83 2.42
C THR A 188 3.91 -43.00 1.82
N GLY A 189 5.16 -43.42 2.05
CA GLY A 189 6.34 -42.76 1.48
C GLY A 189 6.42 -42.85 -0.05
N ASN A 190 6.03 -43.99 -0.64
CA ASN A 190 6.02 -44.15 -2.11
C ASN A 190 4.92 -43.31 -2.75
N VAL A 191 3.76 -43.20 -2.09
CA VAL A 191 2.63 -42.37 -2.53
C VAL A 191 3.01 -40.89 -2.52
N ILE A 192 3.58 -40.40 -1.41
CA ILE A 192 4.04 -39.01 -1.27
C ILE A 192 5.12 -38.70 -2.31
N ARG A 193 6.11 -39.58 -2.51
CA ARG A 193 7.16 -39.40 -3.52
C ARG A 193 6.60 -39.29 -4.94
N SER A 194 5.60 -40.12 -5.25
CA SER A 194 4.92 -40.12 -6.56
C SER A 194 4.18 -38.80 -6.84
N ILE A 195 3.48 -38.25 -5.83
CA ILE A 195 2.80 -36.95 -5.91
C ILE A 195 3.82 -35.81 -6.01
N SER A 196 4.83 -35.82 -5.14
CA SER A 196 5.89 -34.81 -5.09
C SER A 196 6.59 -34.66 -6.43
N PHE A 197 7.01 -35.76 -7.06
CA PHE A 197 7.74 -35.71 -8.33
C PHE A 197 6.93 -35.03 -9.45
N ARG A 198 5.64 -35.38 -9.57
CA ARG A 198 4.74 -34.77 -10.57
C ARG A 198 4.48 -33.30 -10.29
N THR A 199 4.29 -32.96 -9.02
CA THR A 199 3.99 -31.59 -8.59
C THR A 199 5.20 -30.68 -8.78
N VAL A 200 6.41 -31.15 -8.46
CA VAL A 200 7.66 -30.41 -8.71
C VAL A 200 7.83 -30.13 -10.19
N GLY A 201 7.67 -31.13 -11.07
CA GLY A 201 7.81 -30.94 -12.51
C GLY A 201 6.84 -29.91 -13.09
N LEU A 202 5.56 -29.98 -12.72
CA LEU A 202 4.54 -29.04 -13.19
C LEU A 202 4.74 -27.64 -12.60
N CYS A 203 5.10 -27.49 -11.32
CA CYS A 203 5.35 -26.19 -10.70
C CYS A 203 6.63 -25.51 -11.23
N ILE A 204 7.66 -26.27 -11.64
CA ILE A 204 8.82 -25.70 -12.35
C ILE A 204 8.38 -25.11 -13.70
N ALA A 205 7.56 -25.84 -14.46
CA ALA A 205 7.04 -25.33 -15.73
C ALA A 205 6.20 -24.05 -15.54
N VAL A 206 5.35 -24.00 -14.50
CA VAL A 206 4.60 -22.78 -14.13
C VAL A 206 5.53 -21.64 -13.74
N ALA A 207 6.55 -21.89 -12.90
CA ALA A 207 7.50 -20.86 -12.48
C ALA A 207 8.25 -20.26 -13.67
N ILE A 208 8.71 -21.10 -14.61
CA ILE A 208 9.37 -20.66 -15.85
C ILE A 208 8.39 -19.86 -16.71
N PHE A 209 7.17 -20.35 -16.91
CA PHE A 209 6.16 -19.65 -17.72
C PHE A 209 5.83 -18.27 -17.15
N VAL A 210 5.63 -18.16 -15.84
CA VAL A 210 5.36 -16.87 -15.17
C VAL A 210 6.57 -15.94 -15.25
N ALA A 211 7.78 -16.45 -15.05
CA ALA A 211 9.02 -15.67 -15.15
C ALA A 211 9.30 -15.14 -16.56
N LEU A 212 8.88 -15.86 -17.60
CA LEU A 212 9.00 -15.44 -19.00
C LEU A 212 7.83 -14.56 -19.48
N SER A 213 6.77 -14.43 -18.68
CA SER A 213 5.59 -13.65 -19.05
C SER A 213 5.80 -12.15 -18.81
N PRO A 214 5.10 -11.25 -19.54
CA PRO A 214 5.15 -9.80 -19.33
C PRO A 214 4.68 -9.35 -17.94
N PHE A 215 4.00 -10.23 -17.19
CA PHE A 215 3.52 -10.02 -15.83
C PHE A 215 4.51 -10.57 -14.77
N GLY A 216 5.69 -11.02 -15.18
CA GLY A 216 6.72 -11.59 -14.33
C GLY A 216 7.40 -10.55 -13.45
N GLY A 217 6.84 -10.27 -12.28
CA GLY A 217 7.50 -9.47 -11.25
C GLY A 217 8.74 -10.18 -10.66
N THR A 218 9.72 -9.41 -10.19
CA THR A 218 10.88 -9.91 -9.45
C THR A 218 10.53 -10.08 -7.97
N SER A 219 10.29 -11.32 -7.53
CA SER A 219 10.06 -11.63 -6.11
C SER A 219 11.35 -12.12 -5.42
N PRO A 220 11.62 -11.73 -4.16
CA PRO A 220 12.80 -12.18 -3.43
C PRO A 220 12.82 -13.70 -3.27
N MET A 221 13.86 -14.35 -3.77
CA MET A 221 14.07 -15.81 -3.66
C MET A 221 14.02 -16.30 -2.19
N VAL A 222 14.42 -15.44 -1.25
CA VAL A 222 14.37 -15.70 0.20
C VAL A 222 12.93 -15.90 0.70
N LYS A 223 11.96 -15.11 0.24
CA LYS A 223 10.54 -15.26 0.62
C LYS A 223 9.97 -16.57 0.10
N ALA A 224 10.30 -16.95 -1.14
CA ALA A 224 9.89 -18.23 -1.73
C ALA A 224 10.50 -19.43 -0.96
N LEU A 225 11.78 -19.33 -0.57
CA LEU A 225 12.47 -20.36 0.21
C LEU A 225 11.84 -20.56 1.59
N PHE A 226 11.66 -19.46 2.35
CA PHE A 226 11.03 -19.52 3.66
C PHE A 226 9.60 -20.08 3.57
N THR A 227 8.80 -19.58 2.63
CA THR A 227 7.45 -20.10 2.38
C THR A 227 7.48 -21.60 2.10
N GLY A 228 8.33 -22.06 1.17
CA GLY A 228 8.44 -23.46 0.79
C GLY A 228 8.79 -24.38 1.96
N ILE A 229 9.68 -23.96 2.85
CA ILE A 229 10.04 -24.71 4.06
C ILE A 229 8.84 -24.83 5.00
N VAL A 230 8.12 -23.73 5.23
CA VAL A 230 6.92 -23.72 6.07
C VAL A 230 5.82 -24.60 5.46
N LYS A 231 5.59 -24.54 4.13
CA LYS A 231 4.67 -25.43 3.39
C LYS A 231 5.02 -26.89 3.61
N ALA A 232 6.31 -27.26 3.48
CA ALA A 232 6.77 -28.63 3.65
C ALA A 232 6.50 -29.16 5.07
N ARG A 233 6.75 -28.33 6.09
CA ARG A 233 6.49 -28.69 7.49
C ARG A 233 4.99 -28.88 7.76
N HIS A 234 4.16 -27.99 7.21
CA HIS A 234 2.71 -28.11 7.31
C HIS A 234 2.21 -29.41 6.66
N TRP A 235 2.55 -29.66 5.39
CA TRP A 235 2.12 -30.86 4.68
C TRP A 235 2.61 -32.14 5.35
N THR A 236 3.84 -32.15 5.88
CA THR A 236 4.35 -33.27 6.68
C THR A 236 3.43 -33.53 7.88
N ALA A 237 3.10 -32.51 8.66
CA ALA A 237 2.21 -32.66 9.81
C ALA A 237 0.81 -33.15 9.41
N VAL A 238 0.26 -32.65 8.29
CA VAL A 238 -1.02 -33.12 7.75
C VAL A 238 -0.95 -34.60 7.34
N PHE A 239 0.08 -35.02 6.59
CA PHE A 239 0.28 -36.43 6.22
C PHE A 239 0.43 -37.36 7.42
N TRP A 240 1.04 -36.89 8.51
CA TRP A 240 1.13 -37.64 9.77
C TRP A 240 -0.23 -37.73 10.47
N LEU A 241 -0.97 -36.62 10.53
CA LEU A 241 -2.29 -36.54 11.17
C LEU A 241 -3.31 -37.46 10.47
N THR A 242 -3.34 -37.44 9.14
CA THR A 242 -4.31 -38.17 8.33
C THR A 242 -4.00 -39.67 8.16
N GLN A 243 -2.94 -40.17 8.79
CA GLN A 243 -2.75 -41.61 8.96
C GLN A 243 -3.77 -42.21 9.93
N GLU A 244 -4.11 -41.47 10.98
CA GLU A 244 -4.99 -41.94 12.07
C GLU A 244 -6.34 -41.21 12.08
N VAL A 245 -6.40 -40.00 11.50
CA VAL A 245 -7.61 -39.17 11.38
C VAL A 245 -8.14 -39.21 9.94
N GLN A 246 -9.43 -38.93 9.74
CA GLN A 246 -10.00 -38.83 8.39
C GLN A 246 -9.44 -37.60 7.64
N TRP A 247 -9.34 -37.69 6.31
CA TRP A 247 -8.72 -36.66 5.45
C TRP A 247 -9.47 -35.33 5.43
N GLU A 248 -10.75 -35.35 5.81
CA GLU A 248 -11.62 -34.20 5.97
C GLU A 248 -11.07 -33.19 6.98
N VAL A 249 -10.17 -33.58 7.90
CA VAL A 249 -9.52 -32.66 8.84
C VAL A 249 -8.60 -31.65 8.15
N ALA A 250 -7.96 -32.02 7.04
CA ALA A 250 -6.98 -31.18 6.35
C ALA A 250 -7.56 -29.86 5.80
N PRO A 251 -8.69 -29.86 5.06
CA PRO A 251 -9.31 -28.61 4.63
C PRO A 251 -9.89 -27.79 5.79
N VAL A 252 -10.27 -28.41 6.92
CA VAL A 252 -10.78 -27.69 8.11
C VAL A 252 -9.65 -26.94 8.81
N ILE A 253 -8.47 -27.56 8.94
CA ILE A 253 -7.26 -26.90 9.46
C ILE A 253 -6.97 -25.66 8.63
N TRP A 254 -7.03 -25.78 7.30
CA TRP A 254 -6.80 -24.64 6.42
C TRP A 254 -7.88 -23.57 6.51
N GLY A 255 -9.16 -23.98 6.67
CA GLY A 255 -10.27 -23.07 6.93
C GLY A 255 -10.11 -22.26 8.21
N TYR A 256 -9.64 -22.88 9.30
CA TYR A 256 -9.27 -22.16 10.53
C TYR A 256 -8.15 -21.15 10.28
N VAL A 257 -7.06 -21.59 9.66
CA VAL A 257 -5.85 -20.76 9.47
C VAL A 257 -6.16 -19.53 8.61
N THR A 258 -6.82 -19.74 7.48
CA THR A 258 -7.16 -18.64 6.56
C THR A 258 -8.11 -17.65 7.23
N ALA A 259 -9.22 -18.12 7.80
CA ALA A 259 -10.21 -17.27 8.46
C ALA A 259 -9.63 -16.54 9.69
N SER A 260 -8.78 -17.19 10.50
CA SER A 260 -8.18 -16.57 11.69
C SER A 260 -7.19 -15.46 11.36
N ALA A 261 -6.37 -15.62 10.33
CA ALA A 261 -5.45 -14.56 9.92
C ALA A 261 -6.15 -13.47 9.06
N ASP A 262 -7.18 -13.82 8.28
CA ASP A 262 -8.01 -12.84 7.56
C ASP A 262 -8.87 -11.97 8.49
N ALA A 263 -9.16 -12.42 9.72
CA ALA A 263 -9.87 -11.61 10.70
C ALA A 263 -9.11 -10.33 11.09
N PHE A 264 -7.78 -10.28 10.87
CA PHE A 264 -6.94 -9.11 11.14
C PHE A 264 -6.76 -8.16 9.95
N THR A 265 -7.28 -8.47 8.76
CA THR A 265 -7.04 -7.67 7.55
C THR A 265 -8.20 -6.74 7.17
N THR A 266 -9.38 -6.93 7.76
CA THR A 266 -10.57 -6.10 7.50
C THR A 266 -10.51 -4.74 8.18
N ASP A 267 -11.05 -3.73 7.50
CA ASP A 267 -11.23 -2.39 8.04
C ASP A 267 -12.35 -2.36 9.09
N ALA A 268 -11.98 -2.26 10.37
CA ALA A 268 -12.92 -2.22 11.49
C ALA A 268 -13.73 -0.91 11.58
N THR A 269 -13.41 0.11 10.78
CA THR A 269 -14.10 1.41 10.82
C THR A 269 -15.47 1.36 10.14
N THR A 270 -15.61 0.58 9.06
CA THR A 270 -16.85 0.44 8.27
C THR A 270 -17.80 -0.62 8.83
N SER A 271 -19.11 -0.46 8.63
CA SER A 271 -20.13 -1.44 9.05
C SER A 271 -19.92 -2.81 8.39
N LEU A 272 -19.57 -2.82 7.10
CA LEU A 272 -19.27 -4.02 6.34
C LEU A 272 -18.02 -4.74 6.87
N GLY A 273 -16.95 -4.00 7.15
CA GLY A 273 -15.71 -4.58 7.67
C GLY A 273 -15.88 -5.18 9.07
N ARG A 274 -16.67 -4.55 9.96
CA ARG A 274 -17.03 -5.13 11.27
C ARG A 274 -17.77 -6.46 11.15
N PHE A 275 -18.74 -6.54 10.22
CA PHE A 275 -19.45 -7.78 9.94
C PHE A 275 -18.49 -8.87 9.44
N GLN A 276 -17.58 -8.53 8.53
CA GLN A 276 -16.57 -9.47 8.02
C GLN A 276 -15.60 -9.95 9.11
N THR A 277 -15.14 -9.07 10.01
CA THR A 277 -14.30 -9.46 11.16
C THR A 277 -15.02 -10.48 12.06
N LEU A 278 -16.29 -10.21 12.41
CA LEU A 278 -17.10 -11.10 13.24
C LEU A 278 -17.35 -12.45 12.56
N ALA A 279 -17.67 -12.43 11.27
CA ALA A 279 -17.90 -13.64 10.50
C ALA A 279 -16.63 -14.50 10.40
N ARG A 280 -15.48 -13.90 10.05
CA ARG A 280 -14.17 -14.58 9.96
C ARG A 280 -13.73 -15.19 11.29
N THR A 281 -13.92 -14.46 12.39
CA THR A 281 -13.63 -14.97 13.74
C THR A 281 -14.52 -16.15 14.10
N THR A 282 -15.82 -16.06 13.80
CA THR A 282 -16.78 -17.15 14.05
C THR A 282 -16.42 -18.39 13.24
N ILE A 283 -16.09 -18.21 11.95
CA ILE A 283 -15.66 -19.28 11.05
C ILE A 283 -14.39 -19.95 11.56
N ALA A 284 -13.41 -19.17 12.05
CA ALA A 284 -12.19 -19.70 12.65
C ALA A 284 -12.52 -20.56 13.88
N VAL A 285 -13.27 -20.05 14.85
CA VAL A 285 -13.60 -20.79 16.08
C VAL A 285 -14.36 -22.09 15.78
N LEU A 286 -15.33 -22.05 14.85
CA LEU A 286 -16.07 -23.24 14.43
C LEU A 286 -15.16 -24.27 13.74
N SER A 287 -14.25 -23.81 12.88
CA SER A 287 -13.27 -24.68 12.21
C SER A 287 -12.33 -25.32 13.22
N LEU A 288 -11.85 -24.57 14.22
CA LEU A 288 -10.98 -25.10 15.27
C LEU A 288 -11.70 -26.15 16.13
N TYR A 289 -12.94 -25.88 16.53
CA TYR A 289 -13.76 -26.86 17.23
C TYR A 289 -13.90 -28.15 16.42
N GLN A 290 -14.12 -28.01 15.10
CA GLN A 290 -14.25 -29.15 14.22
C GLN A 290 -12.92 -29.92 14.08
N VAL A 291 -11.77 -29.25 13.97
CA VAL A 291 -10.45 -29.91 13.98
C VAL A 291 -10.24 -30.74 15.25
N VAL A 292 -10.57 -30.18 16.43
CA VAL A 292 -10.45 -30.90 17.71
C VAL A 292 -11.45 -32.06 17.80
N SER A 293 -12.62 -31.94 17.19
CA SER A 293 -13.65 -33.00 17.18
C SER A 293 -13.24 -34.24 16.37
N PHE A 294 -12.36 -34.07 15.37
CA PHE A 294 -11.79 -35.19 14.61
C PHE A 294 -10.79 -36.02 15.41
N LEU A 295 -10.29 -35.51 16.55
CA LEU A 295 -9.34 -36.22 17.39
C LEU A 295 -10.04 -37.20 18.36
N PRO A 296 -9.46 -38.39 18.60
CA PRO A 296 -9.98 -39.33 19.60
C PRO A 296 -10.08 -38.69 21.00
N LYS A 297 -11.13 -39.04 21.76
CA LYS A 297 -11.33 -38.52 23.13
C LYS A 297 -10.19 -38.87 24.10
N SER A 298 -9.45 -39.94 23.81
CA SER A 298 -8.30 -40.43 24.59
C SER A 298 -7.00 -39.65 24.34
N SER A 299 -6.96 -38.72 23.38
CA SER A 299 -5.76 -37.95 23.09
C SER A 299 -5.46 -36.93 24.21
N LYS A 300 -4.33 -37.12 24.90
CA LYS A 300 -3.87 -36.22 25.98
C LYS A 300 -3.60 -34.83 25.41
N GLY A 301 -4.00 -33.79 26.14
CA GLY A 301 -3.73 -32.40 25.78
C GLY A 301 -4.61 -31.82 24.67
N ARG A 302 -5.63 -32.54 24.14
CA ARG A 302 -6.52 -32.01 23.09
C ARG A 302 -7.21 -30.69 23.46
N LEU A 303 -7.42 -30.43 24.75
CA LEU A 303 -7.98 -29.16 25.26
C LEU A 303 -7.03 -27.97 25.04
N ILE A 304 -5.72 -28.20 25.01
CA ILE A 304 -4.70 -27.17 24.76
C ILE A 304 -4.85 -26.58 23.35
N LEU A 305 -5.38 -27.36 22.39
CA LEU A 305 -5.63 -26.88 21.03
C LEU A 305 -6.65 -25.74 20.99
N TYR A 306 -7.53 -25.60 21.98
CA TYR A 306 -8.46 -24.47 22.05
C TYR A 306 -7.76 -23.14 22.37
N LEU A 307 -6.51 -23.15 22.84
CA LEU A 307 -5.73 -21.91 22.99
C LEU A 307 -5.53 -21.19 21.64
N PHE A 308 -5.56 -21.91 20.53
CA PHE A 308 -5.54 -21.30 19.20
C PHE A 308 -6.76 -20.40 18.95
N ALA A 309 -7.90 -20.60 19.63
CA ALA A 309 -9.07 -19.71 19.52
C ALA A 309 -8.75 -18.28 19.98
N ILE A 310 -7.83 -18.13 20.95
CA ILE A 310 -7.40 -16.83 21.48
C ILE A 310 -6.83 -15.97 20.35
N TRP A 311 -6.05 -16.56 19.44
CA TRP A 311 -5.48 -15.85 18.29
C TRP A 311 -6.57 -15.22 17.42
N SER A 312 -7.58 -15.98 17.00
CA SER A 312 -8.69 -15.43 16.22
C SER A 312 -9.52 -14.39 17.00
N MET A 313 -9.73 -14.60 18.30
CA MET A 313 -10.53 -13.69 19.14
C MET A 313 -9.83 -12.36 19.41
N LEU A 314 -8.49 -12.33 19.38
CA LEU A 314 -7.71 -11.10 19.53
C LEU A 314 -8.02 -10.07 18.42
N SER A 315 -8.46 -10.53 17.24
CA SER A 315 -8.92 -9.63 16.17
C SER A 315 -10.12 -8.76 16.59
N LEU A 316 -10.98 -9.25 17.51
CA LEU A 316 -12.15 -8.55 18.00
C LEU A 316 -11.79 -7.35 18.88
N VAL A 317 -10.57 -7.26 19.41
CA VAL A 317 -10.10 -6.08 20.16
C VAL A 317 -10.17 -4.83 19.28
N ARG A 318 -9.96 -4.97 17.96
CA ARG A 318 -10.10 -3.88 16.97
C ARG A 318 -11.53 -3.35 16.83
N LEU A 319 -12.54 -4.10 17.27
CA LEU A 319 -13.95 -3.69 17.28
C LEU A 319 -14.34 -2.98 18.60
N THR A 320 -13.48 -3.03 19.62
CA THR A 320 -13.72 -2.45 20.95
C THR A 320 -13.03 -1.10 21.12
N SER A 321 -13.43 -0.33 22.14
CA SER A 321 -12.79 0.98 22.44
C SER A 321 -11.30 0.88 22.77
N MET A 322 -10.78 -0.30 23.13
CA MET A 322 -9.34 -0.53 23.30
C MET A 322 -8.57 -0.44 21.96
N GLY A 323 -9.20 -0.74 20.83
CA GLY A 323 -8.61 -0.52 19.50
C GLY A 323 -8.42 0.97 19.15
N ARG A 324 -9.20 1.87 19.79
CA ARG A 324 -8.98 3.32 19.75
C ARG A 324 -7.86 3.80 20.69
N GLN A 325 -7.34 2.93 21.56
CA GLN A 325 -6.37 3.25 22.61
C GLN A 325 -4.96 2.70 22.37
N VAL A 326 -4.67 2.07 21.23
CA VAL A 326 -3.28 2.14 20.74
C VAL A 326 -3.04 3.63 20.58
N PRO A 327 -2.10 4.24 21.34
CA PRO A 327 -1.74 5.59 21.07
C PRO A 327 -1.11 5.54 19.68
N LEU A 328 -1.90 5.93 18.66
CA LEU A 328 -1.36 6.78 17.63
C LEU A 328 -0.41 7.70 18.39
N LEU A 329 0.88 7.64 18.04
CA LEU A 329 1.81 8.75 18.26
C LEU A 329 0.97 10.02 18.21
N PRO A 330 1.04 10.94 19.21
CA PRO A 330 0.25 12.16 19.12
C PRO A 330 0.47 12.64 17.71
N GLU A 331 -0.60 12.61 16.87
CA GLU A 331 -0.55 13.15 15.53
C GLU A 331 0.26 14.39 15.71
N ALA A 332 1.44 14.49 15.08
CA ALA A 332 2.30 15.62 15.29
C ALA A 332 1.36 16.80 15.16
N VAL A 333 1.02 17.41 16.31
CA VAL A 333 0.09 18.49 16.36
C VAL A 333 1.02 19.57 15.86
N TRP A 334 1.16 19.63 14.53
CA TRP A 334 1.17 20.89 13.83
C TRP A 334 0.21 21.75 14.62
N PRO A 335 0.59 22.97 15.01
CA PRO A 335 -0.28 23.84 15.78
C PRO A 335 -1.47 24.32 14.93
N ILE A 336 -2.27 23.37 14.43
CA ILE A 336 -3.70 23.42 14.14
C ILE A 336 -4.46 23.92 15.38
N SER A 337 -3.83 23.93 16.56
CA SER A 337 -4.30 24.68 17.73
C SER A 337 -4.51 26.18 17.47
N ARG A 338 -4.06 26.73 16.33
CA ARG A 338 -4.42 28.08 15.84
C ARG A 338 -5.31 28.11 14.60
N ILE A 339 -5.90 26.98 14.18
CA ILE A 339 -7.06 27.03 13.29
C ILE A 339 -8.21 27.56 14.13
N PHE A 340 -8.39 28.89 14.11
CA PHE A 340 -9.64 29.48 14.53
C PHE A 340 -10.70 28.96 13.58
N ARG A 341 -11.44 27.94 14.03
CA ARG A 341 -12.61 27.44 13.32
C ARG A 341 -13.67 28.54 13.46
N ASN A 342 -13.60 29.55 12.58
CA ASN A 342 -14.53 30.65 12.54
C ASN A 342 -15.88 30.09 12.08
N ASP A 343 -16.79 29.89 13.04
CA ASP A 343 -18.04 29.20 12.76
C ASP A 343 -19.07 30.04 12.01
N ASN A 344 -18.85 31.36 11.96
CA ASN A 344 -19.72 32.31 11.29
C ASN A 344 -18.93 33.24 10.35
N LEU A 345 -19.62 33.74 9.32
CA LEU A 345 -19.03 34.59 8.28
C LEU A 345 -18.43 35.89 8.86
N HIS A 346 -19.13 36.54 9.78
CA HIS A 346 -18.69 37.81 10.37
C HIS A 346 -17.34 37.69 11.10
N SER A 347 -17.14 36.61 11.85
CA SER A 347 -15.88 36.30 12.52
C SER A 347 -14.76 36.05 11.51
N ALA A 348 -15.04 35.31 10.43
CA ALA A 348 -14.06 35.07 9.36
C ALA A 348 -13.66 36.38 8.65
N GLU A 349 -14.61 37.27 8.36
CA GLU A 349 -14.29 38.58 7.79
C GLU A 349 -13.50 39.46 8.76
N LYS A 350 -13.87 39.48 10.04
CA LYS A 350 -13.16 40.23 11.07
C LYS A 350 -11.72 39.74 11.20
N GLU A 351 -11.51 38.43 11.16
CA GLU A 351 -10.19 37.82 11.20
C GLU A 351 -9.39 38.14 9.93
N TYR A 352 -10.01 38.07 8.75
CA TYR A 352 -9.39 38.49 7.49
C TYR A 352 -8.91 39.94 7.56
N ARG A 353 -9.75 40.87 8.02
CA ARG A 353 -9.38 42.29 8.22
C ARG A 353 -8.24 42.44 9.21
N ARG A 354 -8.30 41.72 10.35
CA ARG A 354 -7.28 41.75 11.40
C ARG A 354 -5.91 41.30 10.87
N ARG A 355 -5.88 40.24 10.06
CA ARG A 355 -4.64 39.68 9.49
C ARG A 355 -4.08 40.52 8.37
N ASN A 356 -4.93 40.89 7.42
CA ASN A 356 -4.48 41.44 6.13
C ASN A 356 -4.57 42.97 6.06
N SER A 357 -5.19 43.61 7.05
CA SER A 357 -5.45 45.06 7.07
C SER A 357 -6.21 45.55 5.82
N ARG A 358 -7.08 44.69 5.26
CA ARG A 358 -7.85 44.92 4.03
C ARG A 358 -9.23 44.28 4.13
N GLU A 359 -10.19 44.80 3.37
CA GLU A 359 -11.49 44.14 3.20
C GLU A 359 -11.33 42.79 2.47
N PRO A 360 -12.17 41.78 2.79
CA PRO A 360 -12.21 40.52 2.06
C PRO A 360 -12.50 40.74 0.56
N PRO A 361 -11.98 39.85 -0.31
CA PRO A 361 -12.21 39.95 -1.75
C PRO A 361 -13.69 39.72 -2.12
N PRO A 362 -14.14 40.19 -3.29
CA PRO A 362 -15.46 39.86 -3.81
C PRO A 362 -15.68 38.33 -3.85
N GLY A 363 -16.81 37.87 -3.32
CA GLY A 363 -17.13 36.44 -3.24
C GLY A 363 -16.54 35.70 -2.04
N PHE A 364 -15.96 36.40 -1.06
CA PHE A 364 -15.46 35.78 0.17
C PHE A 364 -16.54 35.04 0.97
N ASP A 365 -17.77 35.56 0.98
CA ASP A 365 -18.95 34.89 1.55
C ASP A 365 -19.23 33.55 0.87
N LYS A 366 -19.20 33.52 -0.47
CA LYS A 366 -19.38 32.29 -1.26
C LYS A 366 -18.28 31.27 -0.95
N TRP A 367 -17.02 31.72 -0.88
CA TRP A 367 -15.90 30.89 -0.44
C TRP A 367 -16.14 30.31 0.96
N PHE A 368 -16.53 31.14 1.92
CA PHE A 368 -16.78 30.72 3.30
C PHE A 368 -17.84 29.60 3.36
N PHE A 369 -18.97 29.77 2.68
CA PHE A 369 -20.02 28.76 2.64
C PHE A 369 -19.59 27.49 1.90
N TYR A 370 -18.84 27.63 0.80
CA TYR A 370 -18.27 26.50 0.06
C TYR A 370 -17.31 25.68 0.94
N ALA A 371 -16.37 26.34 1.60
CA ALA A 371 -15.39 25.70 2.48
C ALA A 371 -16.07 25.01 3.67
N LYS A 372 -17.10 25.63 4.26
CA LYS A 372 -17.95 25.03 5.31
C LYS A 372 -18.70 23.78 4.82
N ALA A 373 -19.33 23.85 3.66
CA ALA A 373 -20.08 22.73 3.07
C ALA A 373 -19.17 21.52 2.81
N ASN A 374 -17.92 21.78 2.39
CA ASN A 374 -16.90 20.76 2.14
C ASN A 374 -16.06 20.40 3.39
N GLN A 375 -16.49 20.81 4.59
CA GLN A 375 -15.84 20.49 5.87
C GLN A 375 -14.33 20.86 5.89
N SER A 376 -13.94 21.92 5.17
CA SER A 376 -12.56 22.35 5.11
C SER A 376 -12.04 22.67 6.52
N PRO A 377 -10.88 22.11 6.92
CA PRO A 377 -10.26 22.48 8.18
C PRO A 377 -9.74 23.93 8.15
N LEU A 378 -9.46 24.49 6.97
CA LEU A 378 -8.90 25.84 6.79
C LEU A 378 -9.93 26.74 6.10
N ILE A 379 -10.25 27.89 6.72
CA ILE A 379 -11.21 28.87 6.19
C ILE A 379 -10.49 30.16 5.75
N ASP A 380 -9.67 30.72 6.63
CA ASP A 380 -9.03 32.03 6.49
C ASP A 380 -7.51 32.02 6.69
N ASP A 381 -6.91 30.82 6.82
CA ASP A 381 -5.47 30.62 7.05
C ASP A 381 -4.69 30.45 5.74
N PHE A 382 -4.85 31.41 4.83
CA PHE A 382 -4.20 31.44 3.51
C PHE A 382 -3.28 32.65 3.37
N ASP A 383 -2.45 32.91 4.38
CA ASP A 383 -1.57 34.07 4.46
C ASP A 383 -0.63 34.20 3.24
N MET A 384 -0.26 33.07 2.62
CA MET A 384 0.51 33.02 1.36
C MET A 384 -0.15 33.82 0.24
N ILE A 385 -1.47 33.73 0.05
CA ILE A 385 -2.17 34.46 -1.02
C ILE A 385 -1.98 35.97 -0.87
N ASN A 386 -2.16 36.50 0.35
CA ASN A 386 -1.99 37.93 0.59
C ASN A 386 -0.53 38.37 0.48
N LYS A 387 0.41 37.52 0.91
CA LYS A 387 1.85 37.77 0.75
C LYS A 387 2.22 37.89 -0.74
N ASP A 388 1.77 36.94 -1.55
CA ASP A 388 2.10 36.86 -2.97
C ASP A 388 1.44 37.99 -3.78
N LEU A 389 0.25 38.45 -3.36
CA LEU A 389 -0.44 39.58 -4.01
C LEU A 389 0.11 40.96 -3.61
N LYS A 390 0.84 41.05 -2.50
CA LYS A 390 1.34 42.32 -1.93
C LYS A 390 2.15 43.18 -2.91
N PRO A 391 3.04 42.63 -3.77
CA PRO A 391 3.80 43.43 -4.73
C PRO A 391 2.92 44.22 -5.72
N PHE A 392 1.71 43.74 -6.00
CA PHE A 392 0.84 44.32 -7.03
C PHE A 392 -0.15 45.36 -6.50
N TRP A 393 -0.33 45.46 -5.17
CA TRP A 393 -1.38 46.30 -4.55
C TRP A 393 -1.23 47.80 -4.79
N LYS A 394 -0.03 48.29 -5.14
CA LYS A 394 0.22 49.71 -5.45
C LYS A 394 0.17 50.02 -6.95
N ILE A 395 -0.15 49.03 -7.79
CA ILE A 395 -0.13 49.16 -9.25
C ILE A 395 -1.56 49.36 -9.75
N GLU A 396 -1.73 50.27 -10.71
CA GLU A 396 -3.02 50.52 -11.34
C GLU A 396 -3.52 49.24 -12.06
N PRO A 397 -4.76 48.79 -11.81
CA PRO A 397 -5.30 47.56 -12.40
C PRO A 397 -5.23 47.52 -13.93
N ARG A 398 -5.38 48.67 -14.61
CA ARG A 398 -5.26 48.77 -16.06
C ARG A 398 -3.87 48.34 -16.54
N ARG A 399 -2.81 48.81 -15.88
CA ARG A 399 -1.42 48.45 -16.23
C ARG A 399 -1.14 46.97 -16.01
N LEU A 400 -1.68 46.37 -14.95
CA LEU A 400 -1.53 44.92 -14.70
C LEU A 400 -2.13 44.11 -15.86
N ARG A 401 -3.32 44.46 -16.34
CA ARG A 401 -3.97 43.81 -17.48
C ARG A 401 -3.18 44.00 -18.78
N GLU A 402 -2.75 45.23 -19.06
CA GLU A 402 -1.90 45.53 -20.23
C GLU A 402 -0.60 44.71 -20.21
N SER A 403 0.04 44.57 -19.05
CA SER A 403 1.22 43.72 -18.91
C SER A 403 0.92 42.25 -19.16
N ILE A 404 -0.18 41.71 -18.62
CA ILE A 404 -0.60 40.32 -18.88
C ILE A 404 -0.82 40.11 -20.39
N ASP A 405 -1.55 41.01 -21.04
CA ASP A 405 -1.87 40.93 -22.47
C ASP A 405 -0.58 40.92 -23.31
N ASN A 406 0.31 41.87 -23.07
CA ASN A 406 1.58 41.98 -23.79
C ASN A 406 2.47 40.73 -23.67
N VAL A 407 2.58 40.14 -22.49
CA VAL A 407 3.52 39.01 -22.28
C VAL A 407 2.95 37.66 -22.68
N THR A 408 1.62 37.51 -22.68
CA THR A 408 0.96 36.25 -23.05
C THR A 408 0.77 36.10 -24.56
N GLU A 409 0.91 37.18 -25.33
CA GLU A 409 1.01 37.17 -26.79
C GLU A 409 2.37 36.65 -27.30
N LEU A 410 3.39 36.61 -26.43
CA LEU A 410 4.75 36.20 -26.78
C LEU A 410 4.96 34.71 -26.50
N ASP A 411 4.82 33.88 -27.54
CA ASP A 411 4.90 32.41 -27.41
C ASP A 411 6.20 31.89 -26.79
N HIS A 412 7.34 32.53 -27.07
CA HIS A 412 8.64 32.13 -26.52
C HIS A 412 8.74 32.29 -24.99
N LEU A 413 7.84 33.05 -24.37
CA LEU A 413 7.78 33.20 -22.92
C LEU A 413 6.99 32.08 -22.23
N ALA A 414 6.39 31.13 -22.96
CA ALA A 414 5.63 30.03 -22.37
C ALA A 414 4.63 30.49 -21.28
N LEU A 415 4.04 31.67 -21.46
CA LEU A 415 2.98 32.22 -20.62
C LEU A 415 1.65 32.09 -21.34
N ARG A 416 0.59 31.74 -20.61
CA ARG A 416 -0.76 31.63 -21.18
C ARG A 416 -1.75 32.51 -20.43
N LYS A 417 -2.48 33.33 -21.20
CA LYS A 417 -3.59 34.11 -20.67
C LYS A 417 -4.74 33.18 -20.34
N CYS A 418 -5.18 33.25 -19.10
CA CYS A 418 -6.35 32.56 -18.60
C CYS A 418 -7.31 33.60 -18.02
N ALA A 419 -8.61 33.33 -18.10
CA ALA A 419 -9.63 34.24 -17.62
C ALA A 419 -10.83 33.51 -17.06
N PHE A 420 -11.46 34.10 -16.04
CA PHE A 420 -12.86 33.86 -15.73
C PHE A 420 -13.68 35.01 -16.28
N ALA A 421 -14.74 34.67 -17.03
CA ALA A 421 -15.68 35.65 -17.53
C ALA A 421 -17.09 35.05 -17.47
N ASN A 422 -18.03 35.75 -16.84
CA ASN A 422 -19.42 35.31 -16.71
C ASN A 422 -19.58 33.90 -16.09
N GLY A 423 -18.70 33.55 -15.14
CA GLY A 423 -18.72 32.25 -14.47
C GLY A 423 -18.15 31.08 -15.28
N GLU A 424 -17.49 31.35 -16.42
CA GLU A 424 -16.83 30.35 -17.25
C GLU A 424 -15.31 30.57 -17.28
N TYR A 425 -14.56 29.46 -17.21
CA TYR A 425 -13.10 29.47 -17.36
C TYR A 425 -12.70 29.40 -18.84
N ASN A 426 -11.99 30.43 -19.29
CA ASN A 426 -11.58 30.63 -20.67
C ASN A 426 -10.06 30.63 -20.79
N SER A 427 -9.55 29.78 -21.69
CA SER A 427 -8.12 29.66 -21.97
C SER A 427 -7.93 29.20 -23.42
N ALA A 428 -7.28 30.03 -24.24
CA ALA A 428 -6.97 29.69 -25.65
C ALA A 428 -5.67 28.87 -25.74
N SER A 429 -5.56 27.78 -24.98
CA SER A 429 -4.36 26.94 -24.96
C SER A 429 -4.69 25.46 -24.81
N ASP A 430 -4.04 24.63 -25.63
CA ASP A 430 -4.15 23.18 -25.58
C ASP A 430 -3.18 22.50 -24.61
N HIS A 431 -2.37 23.30 -23.89
CA HIS A 431 -1.37 22.79 -22.96
C HIS A 431 -2.02 22.02 -21.80
N TRP A 432 -1.43 20.87 -21.43
CA TRP A 432 -1.99 19.96 -20.42
C TRP A 432 -2.24 20.67 -19.07
N LEU A 433 -1.29 21.51 -18.62
CA LEU A 433 -1.41 22.27 -17.37
C LEU A 433 -2.67 23.14 -17.31
N VAL A 434 -3.03 23.75 -18.45
CA VAL A 434 -4.22 24.59 -18.58
C VAL A 434 -5.50 23.75 -18.54
N LYS A 435 -5.47 22.56 -19.14
CA LYS A 435 -6.58 21.61 -19.16
C LYS A 435 -6.85 21.01 -17.78
N ASP A 436 -5.82 20.62 -17.05
CA ASP A 436 -5.98 20.03 -15.73
C ASP A 436 -6.36 21.09 -14.69
N LEU A 437 -5.83 22.30 -14.83
CA LEU A 437 -6.24 23.44 -14.00
C LEU A 437 -7.72 23.77 -14.16
N ARG A 438 -8.32 23.57 -15.35
CA ARG A 438 -9.77 23.69 -15.56
C ARG A 438 -10.55 22.73 -14.64
N GLY A 439 -10.08 21.48 -14.51
CA GLY A 439 -10.71 20.49 -13.62
C GLY A 439 -10.73 20.93 -12.15
N LEU A 440 -9.73 21.69 -11.68
CA LEU A 440 -9.72 22.27 -10.33
C LEU A 440 -10.76 23.39 -10.16
N PHE A 441 -11.15 24.06 -11.25
CA PHE A 441 -12.06 25.20 -11.22
C PHE A 441 -13.51 24.86 -11.52
N ASP A 442 -13.79 23.71 -12.13
CA ASP A 442 -15.14 23.37 -12.63
C ASP A 442 -16.22 23.52 -11.54
N GLU A 443 -15.95 23.07 -10.31
CA GLU A 443 -16.91 23.12 -9.19
C GLU A 443 -17.21 24.56 -8.70
N VAL A 444 -16.22 25.46 -8.80
CA VAL A 444 -16.29 26.82 -8.20
C VAL A 444 -16.42 27.94 -9.23
N SER A 445 -16.23 27.64 -10.52
CA SER A 445 -16.17 28.58 -11.65
C SER A 445 -17.27 29.66 -11.64
N ARG A 446 -18.53 29.26 -11.40
CA ARG A 446 -19.70 30.16 -11.34
C ARG A 446 -19.65 31.21 -10.24
N ASN A 447 -18.84 30.97 -9.20
CA ASN A 447 -18.73 31.85 -8.04
C ASN A 447 -17.48 32.75 -8.09
N ILE A 448 -16.58 32.52 -9.05
CA ILE A 448 -15.37 33.31 -9.24
C ILE A 448 -15.73 34.58 -10.02
N PRO A 449 -15.32 35.78 -9.54
CA PRO A 449 -15.55 37.03 -10.26
C PRO A 449 -14.71 37.10 -11.54
N ASP A 450 -15.09 37.98 -12.46
CA ASP A 450 -14.34 38.21 -13.69
C ASP A 450 -12.88 38.61 -13.37
N VAL A 451 -11.94 37.81 -13.83
CA VAL A 451 -10.51 37.99 -13.57
C VAL A 451 -9.68 37.44 -14.73
N VAL A 452 -8.55 38.09 -15.00
CA VAL A 452 -7.58 37.67 -16.00
C VAL A 452 -6.24 37.48 -15.30
N PHE A 453 -5.50 36.43 -15.67
CA PHE A 453 -4.20 36.13 -15.11
C PHE A 453 -3.28 35.43 -16.13
N ALA A 454 -1.97 35.56 -15.93
CA ALA A 454 -0.97 34.86 -16.71
C ALA A 454 -0.58 33.56 -16.00
N LEU A 455 -0.66 32.42 -16.68
CA LEU A 455 -0.21 31.12 -16.18
C LEU A 455 1.18 30.82 -16.72
N ASN A 456 2.12 30.53 -15.83
CA ASN A 456 3.45 30.03 -16.16
C ASN A 456 3.40 28.53 -16.49
N LEU A 457 3.89 28.17 -17.68
CA LEU A 457 3.96 26.77 -18.11
C LEU A 457 5.31 26.12 -17.77
N LEU A 458 6.30 26.88 -17.30
CA LEU A 458 7.60 26.35 -16.89
C LEU A 458 7.61 25.99 -15.40
N ASP A 459 8.57 25.15 -15.02
CA ASP A 459 8.79 24.75 -13.63
C ASP A 459 9.38 25.91 -12.80
N GLU A 460 10.23 26.74 -13.40
CA GLU A 460 10.88 27.85 -12.72
C GLU A 460 10.02 29.15 -12.69
N PRO A 461 10.09 29.93 -11.60
CA PRO A 461 9.35 31.20 -11.44
C PRO A 461 9.87 32.32 -12.38
N ARG A 462 9.11 33.41 -12.48
CA ARG A 462 9.34 34.48 -13.46
C ARG A 462 9.69 35.82 -12.86
N PHE A 463 8.99 36.26 -11.82
CA PHE A 463 9.06 37.62 -11.31
C PHE A 463 10.01 37.72 -10.11
N THR A 464 11.22 38.24 -10.34
CA THR A 464 12.20 38.50 -9.27
C THR A 464 11.91 39.84 -8.61
N VAL A 465 11.81 39.88 -7.28
CA VAL A 465 11.59 41.12 -6.55
C VAL A 465 12.94 41.75 -6.23
N THR A 466 13.19 42.93 -6.81
CA THR A 466 14.42 43.73 -6.59
C THR A 466 14.10 45.05 -5.88
N ARG A 467 15.12 45.76 -5.39
CA ARG A 467 14.95 47.13 -4.85
C ARG A 467 14.35 48.06 -5.90
N GLN A 468 14.79 47.93 -7.15
CA GLN A 468 14.23 48.69 -8.27
C GLN A 468 12.73 48.41 -8.46
N THR A 469 12.30 47.17 -8.24
CA THR A 469 10.87 46.81 -8.23
C THR A 469 10.12 47.51 -7.10
N LEU A 470 10.70 47.59 -5.90
CA LEU A 470 10.08 48.25 -4.76
C LEU A 470 9.98 49.77 -4.93
N ASP A 471 11.01 50.39 -5.53
CA ASP A 471 11.09 51.83 -5.73
C ASP A 471 10.23 52.30 -6.93
N ASN A 472 10.35 51.60 -8.06
CA ASN A 472 9.84 52.05 -9.37
C ASN A 472 8.86 51.07 -10.03
N GLY A 473 8.41 50.01 -9.35
CA GLY A 473 7.68 48.88 -9.93
C GLY A 473 6.50 49.24 -10.82
N SER A 474 5.75 50.30 -10.48
CA SER A 474 4.61 50.75 -11.30
C SER A 474 4.97 51.24 -12.71
N THR A 475 6.25 51.56 -12.96
CA THR A 475 6.75 52.14 -14.23
C THR A 475 7.62 51.17 -15.04
N LEU A 476 7.98 50.01 -14.47
CA LEU A 476 8.81 49.02 -15.15
C LEU A 476 8.03 48.38 -16.30
N ARG A 477 8.64 48.38 -17.49
CA ARG A 477 8.09 47.68 -18.66
C ARG A 477 8.45 46.20 -18.57
N PRO A 478 7.53 45.29 -18.95
CA PRO A 478 7.84 43.87 -19.08
C PRO A 478 9.05 43.64 -19.98
N SER A 479 10.09 43.04 -19.41
CA SER A 479 11.28 42.57 -20.13
C SER A 479 11.75 41.29 -19.46
N PHE A 480 12.03 40.26 -20.26
CA PHE A 480 12.50 38.97 -19.76
C PHE A 480 13.95 38.77 -20.13
N GLU A 481 14.73 38.31 -19.15
CA GLU A 481 16.10 37.89 -19.35
C GLU A 481 16.18 36.37 -19.30
N ASP A 482 16.84 35.81 -20.32
CA ASP A 482 17.22 34.42 -20.36
C ASP A 482 18.48 34.23 -19.49
N ALA A 483 18.32 33.56 -18.35
CA ALA A 483 19.41 33.20 -17.45
C ALA A 483 19.61 31.67 -17.40
N ASN A 484 19.26 30.98 -18.48
CA ASN A 484 19.46 29.54 -18.61
C ASN A 484 20.91 29.17 -18.34
N HIS A 485 21.11 28.18 -17.46
CA HIS A 485 22.40 27.60 -17.09
C HIS A 485 23.38 28.56 -16.39
N ASN A 486 23.00 29.82 -16.18
CA ASN A 486 23.82 30.83 -15.53
C ASN A 486 23.36 31.05 -14.09
N SER A 487 24.29 31.43 -13.21
CA SER A 487 23.92 31.79 -11.84
C SER A 487 22.93 32.96 -11.84
N ILE A 488 21.85 32.82 -11.09
CA ILE A 488 20.86 33.88 -10.85
C ILE A 488 21.01 34.48 -9.45
N TRP A 489 22.04 34.07 -8.70
CA TRP A 489 22.22 34.41 -7.29
C TRP A 489 22.19 35.91 -7.02
N ASP A 490 22.99 36.68 -7.75
CA ASP A 490 23.14 38.14 -7.54
C ASP A 490 21.79 38.87 -7.62
N LYS A 491 20.93 38.47 -8.58
CA LYS A 491 19.59 39.03 -8.74
C LYS A 491 18.66 38.63 -7.60
N THR A 492 18.68 37.35 -7.22
CA THR A 492 17.82 36.83 -6.16
C THR A 492 18.22 37.32 -4.77
N ASN A 493 19.45 37.80 -4.61
CA ASN A 493 20.01 38.30 -3.35
C ASN A 493 20.00 39.84 -3.24
N ASP A 494 19.47 40.57 -4.24
CA ASP A 494 19.49 42.04 -4.28
C ASP A 494 18.84 42.70 -3.04
N LEU A 495 17.75 42.11 -2.53
CA LEU A 495 17.04 42.61 -1.35
C LEU A 495 17.75 42.33 -0.02
N CYS A 496 18.80 41.50 -0.01
CA CYS A 496 19.39 40.97 1.22
C CYS A 496 20.39 41.92 1.88
N TRP A 497 20.80 42.97 1.18
CA TRP A 497 21.67 44.01 1.71
C TRP A 497 20.92 44.89 2.73
N GLY A 498 21.11 44.63 4.02
CA GLY A 498 20.60 45.49 5.11
C GLY A 498 19.42 44.94 5.91
N ASP A 499 18.99 43.70 5.67
CA ASP A 499 18.09 43.01 6.61
C ASP A 499 18.95 42.47 7.77
N PRO A 500 18.80 42.95 9.03
CA PRO A 500 19.50 42.33 10.15
C PRO A 500 19.10 40.85 10.19
N SER A 501 20.07 39.96 10.38
CA SER A 501 19.82 38.54 10.58
C SER A 501 18.71 38.37 11.62
N VAL A 502 17.51 38.02 11.18
CA VAL A 502 16.38 37.81 12.07
C VAL A 502 16.71 36.57 12.87
N GLU A 503 17.05 36.75 14.14
CA GLU A 503 17.30 35.64 15.06
C GLU A 503 16.10 34.69 15.00
N ALA A 504 16.37 33.44 14.63
CA ALA A 504 15.34 32.41 14.61
C ALA A 504 14.86 32.19 16.05
N ASN A 505 13.59 32.46 16.32
CA ASN A 505 12.99 32.13 17.61
C ASN A 505 12.88 30.59 17.71
N SER A 506 13.73 29.97 18.52
CA SER A 506 13.71 28.54 18.76
C SER A 506 12.55 28.17 19.69
N PHE A 507 11.45 27.69 19.11
CA PHE A 507 10.29 27.26 19.88
C PHE A 507 10.31 25.77 20.27
N ILE A 508 11.20 24.96 19.67
CA ILE A 508 11.19 23.50 19.82
C ILE A 508 12.55 23.01 20.36
N LEU A 509 12.52 22.16 21.38
CA LEU A 509 13.70 21.49 21.90
C LEU A 509 14.20 20.46 20.89
N SER A 510 15.28 20.77 20.17
CA SER A 510 15.84 19.89 19.13
C SER A 510 16.91 18.92 19.64
N TYR A 511 17.08 18.79 20.97
CA TYR A 511 18.16 17.99 21.59
C TYR A 511 19.56 18.33 21.08
N GLY A 512 19.79 19.58 20.64
CA GLY A 512 21.05 20.04 20.07
C GLY A 512 21.25 19.68 18.59
N LEU A 513 20.24 19.09 17.93
CA LEU A 513 20.28 18.77 16.50
C LEU A 513 19.81 19.94 15.62
N PRO A 514 20.35 20.09 14.40
CA PRO A 514 20.08 21.22 13.51
C PRO A 514 18.77 21.03 12.71
N PHE A 515 17.67 20.66 13.37
CA PHE A 515 16.37 20.61 12.71
C PHE A 515 15.84 22.01 12.40
N VAL A 516 15.07 22.14 11.32
CA VAL A 516 14.39 23.39 10.96
C VAL A 516 13.46 23.80 12.11
N GLN A 517 13.78 24.92 12.77
CA GLN A 517 13.02 25.45 13.91
C GLN A 517 11.96 26.47 13.48
N ASP A 518 12.28 27.28 12.47
CA ASP A 518 11.41 28.29 11.90
C ASP A 518 11.40 28.11 10.38
N LYS A 519 10.27 27.63 9.86
CA LYS A 519 10.06 27.44 8.41
C LYS A 519 10.18 28.76 7.65
N SER A 520 9.63 29.85 8.19
CA SER A 520 9.62 31.15 7.50
C SER A 520 11.04 31.67 7.35
N HIS A 521 11.86 31.54 8.40
CA HIS A 521 13.28 31.88 8.33
C HIS A 521 14.06 30.94 7.40
N ALA A 522 13.87 29.63 7.51
CA ALA A 522 14.57 28.63 6.69
C ALA A 522 14.28 28.72 5.18
N GLN A 523 13.17 29.39 4.79
CA GLN A 523 12.81 29.63 3.40
C GLN A 523 13.31 31.00 2.86
N LYS A 524 13.88 31.86 3.71
CA LYS A 524 14.40 33.18 3.28
C LYS A 524 15.73 33.01 2.58
N VAL A 525 15.81 33.38 1.29
CA VAL A 525 17.05 33.32 0.50
C VAL A 525 18.17 34.12 1.17
N CYS A 526 17.84 35.32 1.69
CA CYS A 526 18.80 36.19 2.38
C CYS A 526 19.45 35.58 3.64
N SER A 527 18.79 34.61 4.27
CA SER A 527 19.33 33.93 5.45
C SER A 527 20.30 32.80 5.11
N HIS A 528 20.45 32.48 3.81
CA HIS A 528 21.11 31.27 3.33
C HIS A 528 22.05 31.56 2.15
N PRO A 529 23.14 32.31 2.35
CA PRO A 529 24.10 32.62 1.29
C PRO A 529 24.73 31.39 0.65
N GLU A 530 24.78 30.28 1.38
CA GLU A 530 25.28 28.99 0.88
C GLU A 530 24.45 28.44 -0.30
N PHE A 531 23.20 28.90 -0.49
CA PHE A 531 22.35 28.47 -1.60
C PHE A 531 22.90 28.88 -2.97
N GLU A 532 23.75 29.89 -3.05
CA GLU A 532 24.46 30.29 -4.27
C GLU A 532 25.12 29.08 -4.96
N SER A 533 25.80 28.24 -4.19
CA SER A 533 26.54 27.10 -4.70
C SER A 533 25.83 25.77 -4.44
N MET A 534 25.05 25.67 -3.37
CA MET A 534 24.49 24.39 -2.90
C MET A 534 23.11 24.06 -3.49
N HIS A 535 22.47 25.00 -4.19
CA HIS A 535 21.12 24.83 -4.70
C HIS A 535 21.06 25.09 -6.21
N GLY A 536 20.87 24.01 -6.97
CA GLY A 536 20.90 23.98 -8.44
C GLY A 536 20.12 25.08 -9.16
N PHE A 537 18.91 25.43 -8.67
CA PHE A 537 18.12 26.52 -9.23
C PHE A 537 18.84 27.88 -9.20
N PHE A 538 19.58 28.19 -8.14
CA PHE A 538 20.30 29.47 -8.04
C PHE A 538 21.63 29.42 -8.80
N SER A 539 22.33 28.28 -8.76
CA SER A 539 23.66 28.15 -9.38
C SER A 539 23.62 27.99 -10.89
N SER A 540 22.67 27.21 -11.43
CA SER A 540 22.56 26.89 -12.85
C SER A 540 21.17 26.30 -13.14
N PRO A 541 20.12 27.14 -13.25
CA PRO A 541 18.76 26.70 -13.57
C PRO A 541 18.65 26.16 -15.00
N MET A 542 17.61 25.39 -15.28
CA MET A 542 17.46 24.68 -16.56
C MET A 542 16.81 25.56 -17.63
N THR A 543 15.68 26.19 -17.31
CA THR A 543 14.83 26.92 -18.28
C THR A 543 14.37 28.29 -17.78
N VAL A 544 15.10 28.91 -16.85
CA VAL A 544 14.68 30.18 -16.25
C VAL A 544 14.69 31.34 -17.24
N LEU A 545 13.53 32.00 -17.36
CA LEU A 545 13.43 33.36 -17.89
C LEU A 545 12.83 34.23 -16.80
N THR A 546 13.53 35.31 -16.43
CA THR A 546 13.16 36.16 -15.30
C THR A 546 12.82 37.56 -15.73
N THR A 547 11.97 38.24 -14.98
CA THR A 547 11.61 39.65 -15.15
C THR A 547 11.59 40.34 -13.80
N GLU A 548 11.95 41.62 -13.78
CA GLU A 548 11.80 42.49 -12.60
C GLU A 548 10.51 43.33 -12.69
N ALA A 549 9.78 43.24 -13.81
CA ALA A 549 8.50 43.91 -13.94
C ALA A 549 7.47 43.19 -13.07
N PRO A 550 6.68 43.91 -12.24
CA PRO A 550 5.68 43.32 -11.37
C PRO A 550 4.44 42.89 -12.15
N ILE A 551 4.54 41.71 -12.77
CA ILE A 551 3.49 41.06 -13.53
C ILE A 551 2.88 39.95 -12.67
N PRO A 552 1.54 39.90 -12.52
CA PRO A 552 0.87 38.87 -11.72
C PRO A 552 0.85 37.55 -12.50
N ILE A 553 1.91 36.75 -12.31
CA ILE A 553 2.11 35.45 -12.96
C ILE A 553 1.85 34.35 -11.94
N LEU A 554 1.01 33.37 -12.30
CA LEU A 554 0.77 32.18 -11.49
C LEU A 554 1.82 31.12 -11.82
N SER A 555 2.58 30.71 -10.80
CA SER A 555 3.66 29.71 -10.91
C SER A 555 3.47 28.59 -9.88
N GLN A 556 3.95 27.39 -10.19
CA GLN A 556 3.78 26.21 -9.32
C GLN A 556 4.68 26.25 -8.08
N ALA A 557 5.82 26.93 -8.16
CA ALA A 557 6.77 27.11 -7.08
C ALA A 557 7.58 28.39 -7.27
N ALA A 558 7.97 29.04 -6.17
CA ALA A 558 8.87 30.19 -6.20
C ALA A 558 9.62 30.32 -4.86
N PRO A 559 10.94 30.62 -4.87
CA PRO A 559 11.66 31.01 -3.67
C PRO A 559 11.19 32.38 -3.13
N SER A 560 11.60 32.72 -1.91
CA SER A 560 11.19 33.97 -1.25
C SER A 560 11.67 35.26 -1.91
N SER A 561 12.64 35.19 -2.83
CA SER A 561 13.13 36.30 -3.64
C SER A 561 12.25 36.60 -4.88
N PHE A 562 11.22 35.78 -5.12
CA PHE A 562 10.31 35.92 -6.25
C PHE A 562 8.91 36.36 -5.78
N GLY A 563 8.22 37.09 -6.66
CA GLY A 563 6.88 37.65 -6.43
C GLY A 563 5.78 36.97 -7.24
N ASP A 564 6.07 35.84 -7.87
CA ASP A 564 5.04 35.01 -8.52
C ASP A 564 3.95 34.61 -7.53
N ILE A 565 2.73 34.44 -8.03
CA ILE A 565 1.57 33.99 -7.25
C ILE A 565 1.55 32.48 -7.26
N ILE A 566 1.72 31.85 -6.09
CA ILE A 566 1.74 30.39 -6.01
C ILE A 566 0.32 29.84 -6.07
N TYR A 567 0.11 28.87 -6.94
CA TYR A 567 -1.16 28.14 -7.05
C TYR A 567 -0.96 26.64 -6.80
N PRO A 568 -2.00 25.91 -6.35
CA PRO A 568 -1.93 24.46 -6.19
C PRO A 568 -1.63 23.77 -7.52
N SER A 569 -0.58 22.96 -7.57
CA SER A 569 -0.16 22.28 -8.80
C SER A 569 -1.26 21.34 -9.33
N PRO A 570 -1.54 21.32 -10.65
CA PRO A 570 -2.52 20.41 -11.24
C PRO A 570 -2.15 18.92 -11.08
N TRP A 571 -0.90 18.61 -10.68
CA TRP A 571 -0.49 17.27 -10.29
C TRP A 571 -1.31 16.68 -9.13
N TYR A 572 -1.88 17.52 -8.26
CA TYR A 572 -2.79 17.05 -7.20
C TYR A 572 -4.08 16.45 -7.76
N THR A 573 -4.60 17.02 -8.85
CA THR A 573 -5.73 16.46 -9.59
C THR A 573 -5.31 15.24 -10.40
N ASP A 574 -4.22 15.36 -11.16
CA ASP A 574 -3.79 14.31 -12.09
C ASP A 574 -3.46 13.00 -11.37
N LYS A 575 -2.56 13.00 -10.39
CA LYS A 575 -2.06 11.75 -9.76
C LYS A 575 -2.95 11.17 -8.68
N VAL A 576 -3.68 12.01 -7.93
CA VAL A 576 -4.58 11.51 -6.87
C VAL A 576 -5.85 10.92 -7.49
N TYR A 577 -6.42 11.55 -8.52
CA TYR A 577 -7.62 11.01 -9.18
C TYR A 577 -7.30 9.88 -10.18
N GLN A 578 -6.06 9.77 -10.70
CA GLN A 578 -5.64 8.62 -11.52
C GLN A 578 -5.39 7.33 -10.73
N GLY A 579 -5.38 7.38 -9.38
CA GLY A 579 -5.25 6.19 -8.54
C GLY A 579 -3.82 5.63 -8.45
N ASP A 580 -2.81 6.47 -8.73
CA ASP A 580 -1.39 6.11 -8.61
C ASP A 580 -1.02 5.74 -7.17
N TYR A 581 -1.64 6.40 -6.19
CA TYR A 581 -1.49 6.04 -4.77
C TYR A 581 -2.64 5.14 -4.32
N LYS A 582 -2.28 3.97 -3.81
CA LYS A 582 -3.20 3.02 -3.20
C LYS A 582 -2.85 2.87 -1.73
N GLY A 583 -3.62 3.50 -0.86
CA GLY A 583 -3.38 3.44 0.59
C GLY A 583 -3.36 2.02 1.16
N ALA A 584 -4.00 1.05 0.50
CA ALA A 584 -3.95 -0.36 0.88
C ALA A 584 -2.58 -1.02 0.66
N ASP A 585 -1.75 -0.47 -0.24
CA ASP A 585 -0.41 -0.97 -0.52
C ASP A 585 0.64 -0.32 0.41
N ASP A 586 0.25 0.71 1.18
CA ASP A 586 1.13 1.41 2.11
C ASP A 586 1.31 0.59 3.41
N PRO A 587 2.53 0.13 3.74
CA PRO A 587 2.74 -0.59 4.98
C PRO A 587 2.46 0.31 6.19
N ALA A 588 1.89 -0.29 7.23
CA ALA A 588 1.73 0.34 8.54
C ALA A 588 3.06 0.97 9.00
N TRP A 589 2.98 2.09 9.74
CA TRP A 589 4.15 2.84 10.18
C TRP A 589 5.21 1.94 10.86
N GLU A 590 4.77 1.05 11.73
CA GLU A 590 5.62 0.12 12.49
C GLU A 590 6.23 -0.99 11.62
N ALA A 591 5.72 -1.18 10.40
CA ALA A 591 6.21 -2.15 9.42
C ALA A 591 7.12 -1.51 8.36
N LYS A 592 7.28 -0.17 8.38
CA LYS A 592 8.25 0.51 7.51
C LYS A 592 9.67 0.14 7.97
N SER A 593 10.56 -0.09 7.03
CA SER A 593 11.97 -0.33 7.35
C SER A 593 12.62 0.95 7.87
N ASP A 594 13.50 0.84 8.86
CA ASP A 594 14.34 1.94 9.40
C ASP A 594 15.47 2.33 8.42
N ASN A 595 15.12 2.56 7.16
CA ASN A 595 16.03 2.90 6.07
C ASN A 595 15.70 4.27 5.50
N LEU A 596 16.73 5.04 5.17
CA LEU A 596 16.59 6.24 4.35
C LEU A 596 16.49 5.84 2.88
N TYR A 597 15.44 6.28 2.18
CA TYR A 597 15.21 5.97 0.77
C TYR A 597 15.00 7.26 -0.03
N TRP A 598 15.66 7.35 -1.18
CA TRP A 598 15.43 8.37 -2.20
C TRP A 598 15.60 7.74 -3.58
N ALA A 599 14.66 8.03 -4.48
CA ALA A 599 14.75 7.67 -5.88
C ALA A 599 14.20 8.81 -6.74
N GLY A 600 14.97 9.21 -7.74
CA GLY A 600 14.61 10.26 -8.67
C GLY A 600 15.71 10.50 -9.69
N SER A 601 15.37 11.15 -10.80
CA SER A 601 16.35 11.67 -11.74
C SER A 601 17.12 12.84 -11.13
N THR A 602 18.16 13.34 -11.78
CA THR A 602 18.96 14.47 -11.30
C THR A 602 18.38 15.84 -11.72
N THR A 603 17.05 16.02 -11.64
CA THR A 603 16.40 17.31 -11.96
C THR A 603 16.67 18.37 -10.89
N GLY A 604 16.56 19.65 -11.27
CA GLY A 604 16.73 20.78 -10.34
C GLY A 604 18.05 21.56 -10.47
N SER A 605 18.89 21.22 -11.45
CA SER A 605 20.04 22.00 -11.92
C SER A 605 20.39 21.57 -13.34
N TYR A 606 20.81 22.50 -14.18
CA TYR A 606 21.68 22.15 -15.29
C TYR A 606 23.07 21.82 -14.74
N SER A 607 23.67 20.75 -15.24
CA SER A 607 24.90 20.18 -14.73
C SER A 607 25.95 20.21 -15.83
N TRP A 608 26.91 21.13 -15.73
CA TRP A 608 27.99 21.30 -16.70
C TRP A 608 29.35 21.47 -16.01
N ASN A 609 30.41 20.92 -16.60
CA ASN A 609 31.81 21.12 -16.19
C ASN A 609 32.05 21.08 -14.66
N SER A 610 31.70 19.96 -14.01
CA SER A 610 31.86 19.68 -12.56
C SER A 610 30.92 20.41 -11.56
N SER A 611 30.09 21.37 -12.00
CA SER A 611 29.10 22.05 -11.13
C SER A 611 28.09 21.10 -10.45
N TRP A 612 27.82 19.95 -11.07
CA TRP A 612 26.91 18.92 -10.55
C TRP A 612 27.27 18.46 -9.13
N GLN A 613 28.54 18.54 -8.73
CA GLN A 613 29.02 18.07 -7.42
C GLN A 613 28.41 18.86 -6.26
N HIS A 614 28.00 20.11 -6.52
CA HIS A 614 27.43 21.00 -5.52
C HIS A 614 25.88 20.97 -5.51
N SER A 615 25.27 20.34 -6.52
CA SER A 615 23.81 20.17 -6.58
C SER A 615 23.28 19.33 -5.42
N HIS A 616 22.11 19.69 -4.91
CA HIS A 616 21.53 19.12 -3.68
C HIS A 616 21.32 17.60 -3.74
N ARG A 617 20.91 17.03 -4.88
CA ARG A 617 20.72 15.57 -5.03
C ARG A 617 22.04 14.80 -5.04
N GLN A 618 23.06 15.34 -5.69
CA GLN A 618 24.38 14.73 -5.80
C GLN A 618 25.13 14.82 -4.47
N ARG A 619 24.97 15.92 -3.74
CA ARG A 619 25.44 16.03 -2.34
C ARG A 619 24.79 14.98 -1.45
N PHE A 620 23.48 14.75 -1.59
CA PHE A 620 22.78 13.70 -0.86
C PHE A 620 23.33 12.30 -1.20
N VAL A 621 23.48 11.98 -2.48
CA VAL A 621 24.05 10.68 -2.91
C VAL A 621 25.48 10.51 -2.37
N LYS A 622 26.31 11.55 -2.44
CA LYS A 622 27.67 11.55 -1.88
C LYS A 622 27.68 11.32 -0.36
N LEU A 623 26.75 11.94 0.37
CA LEU A 623 26.58 11.73 1.81
C LEU A 623 26.25 10.26 2.11
N VAL A 624 25.26 9.69 1.42
CA VAL A 624 24.85 8.29 1.62
C VAL A 624 25.97 7.31 1.25
N GLN A 625 26.73 7.59 0.18
CA GLN A 625 27.88 6.78 -0.22
C GLN A 625 29.05 6.83 0.78
N ALA A 626 29.17 7.91 1.55
CA ALA A 626 30.25 8.11 2.53
C ALA A 626 29.81 7.85 3.98
N ILE A 627 28.60 7.33 4.20
CA ILE A 627 28.00 7.21 5.54
C ILE A 627 28.82 6.30 6.46
N ASP A 628 29.41 5.24 5.92
CA ASP A 628 30.28 4.31 6.66
C ASP A 628 31.68 4.89 6.95
N HIS A 629 32.01 6.03 6.36
CA HIS A 629 33.32 6.69 6.46
C HIS A 629 33.26 8.00 7.24
N THR A 630 32.10 8.40 7.73
CA THR A 630 31.90 9.64 8.48
C THR A 630 31.12 9.39 9.77
N SER A 631 31.43 10.14 10.83
CA SER A 631 30.72 10.03 12.10
C SER A 631 29.41 10.81 12.03
N HIS A 632 28.30 10.15 12.33
CA HIS A 632 26.97 10.75 12.34
C HIS A 632 26.27 10.52 13.68
N THR A 633 25.56 11.54 14.14
CA THR A 633 24.75 11.49 15.37
C THR A 633 23.31 11.23 14.99
N PHE A 634 22.68 10.22 15.60
CA PHE A 634 21.31 9.83 15.33
C PHE A 634 20.53 9.81 16.63
N LEU A 635 19.31 10.34 16.63
CA LEU A 635 18.43 10.18 17.79
C LEU A 635 18.11 8.70 18.02
N LYS A 636 18.43 8.22 19.21
CA LYS A 636 18.02 6.91 19.69
C LYS A 636 16.98 7.07 20.79
N GLN A 637 15.94 6.25 20.72
CA GLN A 637 14.97 6.19 21.79
C GLN A 637 15.59 5.49 23.01
N SER A 638 15.79 6.24 24.10
CA SER A 638 16.31 5.71 25.37
C SER A 638 15.19 5.04 26.17
N LYS A 639 14.02 5.68 26.21
CA LYS A 639 12.77 5.20 26.81
C LYS A 639 11.62 5.59 25.89
N LEU A 640 10.46 4.96 26.06
CA LEU A 640 9.26 5.30 25.28
C LEU A 640 8.99 6.82 25.35
N GLY A 641 9.05 7.49 24.20
CA GLY A 641 8.86 8.94 24.09
C GLY A 641 10.06 9.82 24.48
N GLN A 642 11.18 9.23 24.91
CA GLN A 642 12.42 9.95 25.22
C GLN A 642 13.53 9.62 24.21
N TRP A 643 13.98 10.65 23.50
CA TRP A 643 15.01 10.56 22.47
C TRP A 643 16.29 11.25 22.96
N ILE A 644 17.43 10.61 22.71
CA ILE A 644 18.75 11.15 23.02
C ILE A 644 19.64 11.06 21.76
N PRO A 645 20.54 12.03 21.51
CA PRO A 645 21.49 11.99 20.40
C PRO A 645 22.48 10.81 20.46
#